data_AF-A0A3B8WM07-F1
#
_entry.id   AF-A0A3B8WM07-F1
#
_cell.length_a   1.000
_cell.length_b   1.000
_cell.length_c   1.000
_cell.angle_alpha   90.00
_cell.angle_beta   90.00
_cell.angle_gamma   90.00
#
_symmetry.space_group_name_H-M   'P 1'
#
loop_
_entity.id
_entity.type
_entity.pdbx_description
1 polymer ?
#
loop_
_entity_poly.entity_id
_entity_poly.type
_entity_poly.pdbx_seq_one_letter_code
_entity_poly.pdbx_strand_id
1 'polypeptide(L)'
;MATTTSIIVLLKFFAGRQNSAIIDFGEFCDYLKRYSEHHLEEQPTLVTYLSDTPAVLQKELDKLVNNRQVLELETGPDKKQIIVIPFFIERFTKRYNEIKANSQIPYPQESDIPKKVPNEIVTRKSAAELINKLLEKEALNDKTLYGIVLPHDSPTILLPSSVSIMTLLDCSIQKLRGMLTKEEHHDYFLKKLTVSNPGKEMTAKSFFNRFVQNPEAGLQMLRMPEDSFYFLTQLLFFIRQDYEKVKDYTAEDLSILQSVYLMEIAGNFFKNRAQENNKKENALRTLEQQLARPPYYFTLESITKFTSNSGVPLLGQYSEDDLKDYLHTKTTESAANELPDLLVFKTDDNSRYFIFKNKVLPLILRLCADARVTIRETIKKNWFAVLKNFDDLPEMKEQPAFEQRLEKEVAVQSPILYALLNSSFLQLINYETNTDSEISGGRITLFENGKLIPYSDILLMNRQELLTDSKILLPFWYTIPVISWIIKLIMRPPKPKVPKKEKTSAQIYRESEAEKSRKDNEEAALAQNPTVSKKVALHEAARAAEQSLVPSSSTLNRELSSYEHQWNKLIGKVTHNNLTEDVNSLIRDYLRKVLRTLKAESFTPERIASLADTLVNTPGMQKIGEHDALLMYTQLYIIKLVKGIPM
;
A
#
# COMPACT_ATOMS: atom_id res chain seq x y z
N MET A 1 22.05 -10.06 47.98
CA MET A 1 21.33 -11.16 47.32
C MET A 1 22.37 -12.17 46.88
N ALA A 2 22.35 -13.38 47.41
CA ALA A 2 23.33 -14.42 47.08
C ALA A 2 23.09 -14.88 45.64
N THR A 3 23.97 -14.51 44.71
CA THR A 3 23.98 -15.04 43.35
C THR A 3 24.30 -16.53 43.42
N THR A 4 23.30 -17.39 43.21
CA THR A 4 23.52 -18.81 42.95
C THR A 4 24.49 -18.96 41.78
N THR A 5 25.71 -19.43 42.04
CA THR A 5 26.74 -19.57 41.00
C THR A 5 26.37 -20.74 40.10
N SER A 6 25.98 -20.45 38.85
CA SER A 6 25.69 -21.48 37.86
C SER A 6 26.98 -22.21 37.43
N ILE A 7 26.93 -23.53 37.21
CA ILE A 7 28.08 -24.35 36.78
C ILE A 7 28.79 -23.76 35.56
N ILE A 8 28.05 -23.17 34.62
CA ILE A 8 28.66 -22.57 33.43
C ILE A 8 29.59 -21.39 33.77
N VAL A 9 29.31 -20.65 34.85
CA VAL A 9 30.17 -19.56 35.34
C VAL A 9 31.46 -20.13 35.91
N LEU A 10 31.37 -21.23 36.66
CA LEU A 10 32.54 -21.93 37.21
C LEU A 10 33.39 -22.56 36.11
N LEU A 11 32.77 -23.20 35.11
CA LEU A 11 33.47 -23.74 33.93
C LEU A 11 34.20 -22.63 33.17
N LYS A 12 33.57 -21.46 32.95
CA LYS A 12 34.22 -20.31 32.31
C LYS A 12 35.37 -19.76 33.14
N PHE A 13 35.21 -19.65 34.46
CA PHE A 13 36.27 -19.18 35.35
C PHE A 13 37.46 -20.15 35.35
N PHE A 14 37.20 -21.45 35.42
CA PHE A 14 38.22 -22.49 35.36
C PHE A 14 38.96 -22.51 34.01
N ALA A 15 38.21 -22.47 32.90
CA ALA A 15 38.76 -22.35 31.54
C ALA A 15 39.64 -21.08 31.39
N GLY A 16 39.18 -19.95 31.93
CA GLY A 16 39.91 -18.69 31.92
C GLY A 16 41.23 -18.77 32.70
N ARG A 17 41.23 -19.42 33.87
CA ARG A 17 42.44 -19.60 34.70
C ARG A 17 43.47 -20.51 34.04
N GLN A 18 43.02 -21.58 33.37
CA GLN A 18 43.90 -22.48 32.62
C GLN A 18 44.26 -21.95 31.21
N ASN A 19 43.60 -20.86 30.76
CA ASN A 19 43.66 -20.36 29.39
C ASN A 19 43.41 -21.46 28.33
N SER A 20 42.52 -22.41 28.66
CA SER A 20 42.17 -23.57 27.83
C SER A 20 40.66 -23.75 27.81
N ALA A 21 40.10 -23.97 26.62
CA ALA A 21 38.69 -24.30 26.44
C ALA A 21 38.40 -25.80 26.71
N ILE A 22 39.44 -26.62 26.73
CA ILE A 22 39.37 -28.07 26.97
C ILE A 22 39.71 -28.30 28.43
N ILE A 23 38.77 -28.88 29.17
CA ILE A 23 38.87 -29.18 30.59
C ILE A 23 38.74 -30.70 30.78
N ASP A 24 39.57 -31.29 31.62
CA ASP A 24 39.40 -32.68 32.03
C ASP A 24 38.24 -32.79 33.05
N PHE A 25 37.32 -33.75 32.84
CA PHE A 25 36.16 -33.91 33.70
C PHE A 25 36.54 -34.22 35.16
N GLY A 26 37.58 -35.05 35.37
CA GLY A 26 38.07 -35.41 36.70
C GLY A 26 38.69 -34.21 37.42
N GLU A 27 39.56 -33.46 36.73
CA GLU A 27 40.15 -32.24 37.29
C GLU A 27 39.10 -31.20 37.68
N PHE A 28 38.04 -31.06 36.89
CA PHE A 28 36.95 -30.14 37.21
C PHE A 28 36.09 -30.63 38.38
N CYS A 29 35.87 -31.94 38.53
CA CYS A 29 35.20 -32.50 39.71
C CYS A 29 35.96 -32.18 41.00
N ASP A 30 37.29 -32.36 41.00
CA ASP A 30 38.13 -32.05 42.16
C ASP A 30 38.11 -30.55 42.49
N TYR A 31 38.16 -29.70 41.46
CA TYR A 31 38.01 -28.25 41.63
C TYR A 31 36.65 -27.89 42.21
N LEU A 32 35.56 -28.45 41.68
CA LEU A 32 34.20 -28.16 42.11
C LEU A 32 33.98 -28.59 43.57
N LYS A 33 34.55 -29.72 43.99
CA LYS A 33 34.49 -30.18 45.37
C LYS A 33 35.22 -29.21 46.31
N ARG A 34 36.45 -28.83 46.01
CA ARG A 34 37.22 -27.83 46.80
C ARG A 34 36.54 -26.47 46.84
N TYR A 35 35.98 -26.03 45.72
CA TYR A 35 35.23 -24.77 45.64
C TYR A 35 33.97 -24.80 46.51
N SER A 36 33.24 -25.92 46.48
CA SER A 36 32.03 -26.13 47.29
C SER A 36 32.35 -26.19 48.78
N GLU A 37 33.46 -26.83 49.18
CA GLU A 37 33.95 -26.86 50.58
C GLU A 37 34.28 -25.46 51.11
N HIS A 38 34.93 -24.62 50.28
CA HIS A 38 35.33 -23.27 50.66
C HIS A 38 34.19 -22.25 50.70
N HIS A 39 33.18 -22.38 49.84
CA HIS A 39 32.08 -21.39 49.70
C HIS A 39 30.74 -21.89 50.26
N LEU A 40 30.74 -22.95 51.08
CA LEU A 40 29.54 -23.56 51.63
C LEU A 40 28.70 -22.59 52.49
N GLU A 41 29.37 -21.76 53.29
CA GLU A 41 28.73 -20.78 54.17
C GLU A 41 28.06 -19.63 53.38
N GLU A 42 28.64 -19.27 52.24
CA GLU A 42 28.14 -18.20 51.37
C GLU A 42 27.05 -18.69 50.40
N GLN A 43 27.11 -19.97 49.97
CA GLN A 43 26.21 -20.57 49.00
C GLN A 43 25.77 -21.99 49.40
N PRO A 44 24.67 -22.10 50.18
CA PRO A 44 24.17 -23.39 50.68
C PRO A 44 23.79 -24.39 49.58
N THR A 45 23.52 -23.92 48.36
CA THR A 45 23.18 -24.75 47.21
C THR A 45 24.35 -25.62 46.72
N LEU A 46 25.59 -25.32 47.11
CA LEU A 46 26.77 -26.07 46.68
C LEU A 46 26.96 -27.41 47.45
N VAL A 47 26.21 -27.61 48.55
CA VAL A 47 26.25 -28.85 49.36
C VAL A 47 26.01 -30.10 48.53
N THR A 48 25.18 -30.01 47.47
CA THR A 48 24.88 -31.13 46.57
C THR A 48 26.10 -31.70 45.85
N TYR A 49 27.17 -30.91 45.69
CA TYR A 49 28.41 -31.32 45.03
C TYR A 49 29.41 -31.99 45.97
N LEU A 50 29.15 -32.06 47.28
CA LEU A 50 30.08 -32.67 48.26
C LEU A 50 29.92 -34.20 48.38
N SER A 51 28.71 -34.73 48.17
CA SER A 51 28.37 -36.14 48.35
C SER A 51 28.60 -37.01 47.11
N ASP A 52 28.16 -36.56 45.93
CA ASP A 52 28.33 -37.27 44.65
C ASP A 52 28.59 -36.27 43.51
N THR A 53 29.76 -35.63 43.56
CA THR A 53 30.18 -34.60 42.60
C THR A 53 30.06 -35.05 41.13
N PRO A 54 30.53 -36.27 40.74
CA PRO A 54 30.49 -36.70 39.34
C PRO A 54 29.08 -36.86 38.79
N ALA A 55 28.17 -37.51 39.52
CA ALA A 55 26.81 -37.77 39.02
C ALA A 55 25.97 -36.48 38.94
N VAL A 56 26.13 -35.57 39.90
CA VAL A 56 25.43 -34.28 39.90
C VAL A 56 25.98 -33.36 38.80
N LEU A 57 27.30 -33.34 38.59
CA LEU A 57 27.93 -32.58 37.51
C LEU A 57 27.46 -33.10 36.14
N GLN A 58 27.43 -34.41 35.91
CA GLN A 58 26.98 -34.99 34.64
C GLN A 58 25.55 -34.55 34.28
N LYS A 59 24.60 -34.58 35.22
CA LYS A 59 23.22 -34.12 34.98
C LYS A 59 23.12 -32.65 34.60
N GLU A 60 23.99 -31.81 35.15
CA GLU A 60 24.04 -30.38 34.82
C GLU A 60 24.77 -30.13 33.49
N LEU A 61 25.81 -30.93 33.17
CA LEU A 61 26.44 -30.91 31.86
C LEU A 61 25.47 -31.34 30.76
N ASP A 62 24.64 -32.37 30.96
CA ASP A 62 23.64 -32.80 29.99
C ASP A 62 22.68 -31.65 29.62
N LYS A 63 22.28 -30.82 30.61
CA LYS A 63 21.48 -29.60 30.36
C LYS A 63 22.27 -28.58 29.53
N LEU A 64 23.56 -28.39 29.82
CA LEU A 64 24.43 -27.45 29.10
C LEU A 64 24.77 -27.91 27.68
N VAL A 65 24.87 -29.22 27.44
CA VAL A 65 25.02 -29.84 26.12
C VAL A 65 23.75 -29.63 25.29
N ASN A 66 22.56 -29.88 25.86
CA ASN A 66 21.28 -29.60 25.21
C ASN A 66 21.14 -28.11 24.82
N ASN A 67 21.68 -27.21 25.64
CA ASN A 67 21.72 -25.77 25.38
C ASN A 67 22.90 -25.32 24.48
N ARG A 68 23.70 -26.25 23.94
CA ARG A 68 24.89 -25.99 23.10
C ARG A 68 25.94 -25.08 23.73
N GLN A 69 26.07 -25.11 25.06
CA GLN A 69 27.07 -24.32 25.79
C GLN A 69 28.33 -25.14 26.10
N VAL A 70 28.22 -26.46 26.05
CA VAL A 70 29.31 -27.40 26.33
C VAL A 70 29.24 -28.55 25.32
N LEU A 71 30.39 -29.11 24.97
CA LEU A 71 30.50 -30.38 24.25
C LEU A 71 31.29 -31.37 25.11
N GLU A 72 30.80 -32.59 25.26
CA GLU A 72 31.54 -33.67 25.92
C GLU A 72 32.26 -34.54 24.88
N LEU A 73 33.52 -34.88 25.16
CA LEU A 73 34.31 -35.80 24.34
C LEU A 73 34.85 -36.95 25.16
N GLU A 74 34.63 -38.16 24.66
CA GLU A 74 35.24 -39.36 25.19
C GLU A 74 36.58 -39.60 24.48
N THR A 75 37.67 -39.53 25.26
CA THR A 75 39.05 -39.64 24.74
C THR A 75 39.70 -41.00 25.05
N GLY A 76 38.97 -41.88 25.74
CA GLY A 76 39.38 -43.25 26.09
C GLY A 76 38.43 -43.88 27.12
N PRO A 77 38.65 -45.14 27.53
CA PRO A 77 37.87 -45.75 28.60
C PRO A 77 38.11 -44.94 29.90
N ASP A 78 37.05 -44.38 30.46
CA ASP A 78 37.03 -43.50 31.65
C ASP A 78 37.67 -42.09 31.52
N LYS A 79 38.01 -41.62 30.31
CA LYS A 79 38.53 -40.24 30.12
C LYS A 79 37.55 -39.35 29.34
N LYS A 80 36.88 -38.46 30.07
CA LYS A 80 35.97 -37.45 29.52
C LYS A 80 36.60 -36.06 29.54
N GLN A 81 36.47 -35.34 28.43
CA GLN A 81 36.84 -33.93 28.31
C GLN A 81 35.61 -33.07 28.06
N ILE A 82 35.61 -31.90 28.67
CA ILE A 82 34.56 -30.88 28.57
C ILE A 82 35.10 -29.72 27.73
N ILE A 83 34.42 -29.39 26.65
CA ILE A 83 34.74 -28.22 25.83
C ILE A 83 33.77 -27.09 26.15
N VAL A 84 34.29 -25.96 26.62
CA VAL A 84 33.49 -24.80 27.03
C VAL A 84 33.34 -23.84 25.84
N ILE A 85 32.20 -23.90 25.14
CA ILE A 85 31.93 -23.05 23.96
C ILE A 85 31.94 -21.54 24.29
N PRO A 86 31.35 -21.07 25.42
CA PRO A 86 31.40 -19.67 25.81
C PRO A 86 32.81 -19.08 25.93
N PHE A 87 33.83 -19.90 26.19
CA PHE A 87 35.22 -19.44 26.21
C PHE A 87 35.64 -18.92 24.83
N PHE A 88 35.29 -19.63 23.76
CA PHE A 88 35.56 -19.19 22.39
C PHE A 88 34.75 -17.94 22.02
N ILE A 89 33.48 -17.89 22.42
CA ILE A 89 32.60 -16.72 22.19
C ILE A 89 33.22 -15.47 22.81
N GLU A 90 33.67 -15.53 24.07
CA GLU A 90 34.30 -14.39 24.74
C GLU A 90 35.64 -14.02 24.12
N ARG A 91 36.48 -15.02 23.81
CA ARG A 91 37.78 -14.81 23.18
C ARG A 91 37.64 -14.11 21.82
N PHE A 92 36.76 -14.59 20.96
CA PHE A 92 36.55 -14.01 19.64
C PHE A 92 35.78 -12.69 19.71
N THR A 93 34.90 -12.48 20.70
CA THR A 93 34.29 -11.17 20.95
C THR A 93 35.36 -10.12 21.27
N LYS A 94 36.33 -10.46 22.13
CA LYS A 94 37.49 -9.59 22.40
C LYS A 94 38.29 -9.33 21.12
N ARG A 95 38.50 -10.35 20.28
CA ARG A 95 39.17 -10.21 18.98
C ARG A 95 38.48 -9.20 18.07
N TYR A 96 37.15 -9.20 17.99
CA TYR A 96 36.43 -8.18 17.21
C TYR A 96 36.60 -6.76 17.77
N ASN A 97 36.65 -6.61 19.09
CA ASN A 97 36.97 -5.32 19.72
C ASN A 97 38.40 -4.86 19.39
N GLU A 98 39.36 -5.78 19.36
CA GLU A 98 40.73 -5.50 18.91
C GLU A 98 40.77 -5.08 17.44
N ILE A 99 40.04 -5.78 16.55
CA ILE A 99 39.95 -5.44 15.12
C ILE A 99 39.38 -4.03 14.92
N LYS A 100 38.40 -3.64 15.73
CA LYS A 100 37.83 -2.28 15.70
C LYS A 100 38.87 -1.21 16.04
N ALA A 101 39.83 -1.51 16.92
CA ALA A 101 40.92 -0.62 17.28
C ALA A 101 42.09 -0.66 16.29
N ASN A 102 42.39 -1.83 15.70
CA ASN A 102 43.45 -2.03 14.73
C ASN A 102 42.97 -2.92 13.57
N SER A 103 42.78 -2.30 12.40
CA SER A 103 42.25 -2.98 11.21
C SER A 103 43.20 -4.02 10.59
N GLN A 104 44.50 -4.00 10.93
CA GLN A 104 45.47 -4.99 10.44
C GLN A 104 45.26 -6.39 11.04
N ILE A 105 44.57 -6.47 12.18
CA ILE A 105 44.33 -7.74 12.87
C ILE A 105 43.38 -8.61 12.02
N PRO A 106 43.76 -9.83 11.60
CA PRO A 106 42.90 -10.66 10.75
C PRO A 106 41.62 -11.10 11.46
N TYR A 107 40.59 -11.41 10.68
CA TYR A 107 39.36 -12.01 11.23
C TYR A 107 39.67 -13.34 11.91
N PRO A 108 38.93 -13.69 12.97
CA PRO A 108 39.04 -15.01 13.56
C PRO A 108 38.58 -16.08 12.56
N GLN A 109 39.37 -17.15 12.43
CA GLN A 109 39.16 -18.24 11.48
C GLN A 109 39.02 -19.58 12.20
N GLU A 110 38.48 -20.58 11.52
CA GLU A 110 38.42 -21.96 12.07
C GLU A 110 39.82 -22.51 12.45
N SER A 111 40.87 -22.05 11.77
CA SER A 111 42.27 -22.39 12.10
C SER A 111 42.74 -21.87 13.46
N ASP A 112 42.07 -20.86 14.02
CA ASP A 112 42.36 -20.32 15.36
C ASP A 112 41.79 -21.23 16.48
N ILE A 113 40.93 -22.18 16.13
CA ILE A 113 40.43 -23.20 17.04
C ILE A 113 41.47 -24.33 17.13
N PRO A 114 41.87 -24.78 18.34
CA PRO A 114 42.82 -25.88 18.47
C PRO A 114 42.34 -27.15 17.78
N LYS A 115 43.22 -27.84 17.03
CA LYS A 115 42.89 -29.07 16.26
C LYS A 115 42.26 -30.22 17.07
N LYS A 116 42.39 -30.19 18.40
CA LYS A 116 41.78 -31.17 19.32
C LYS A 116 40.28 -30.93 19.54
N VAL A 117 39.78 -29.75 19.19
CA VAL A 117 38.38 -29.35 19.34
C VAL A 117 37.61 -29.76 18.09
N PRO A 118 36.50 -30.49 18.21
CA PRO A 118 35.66 -30.90 17.09
C PRO A 118 35.04 -29.71 16.37
N ASN A 119 34.88 -29.86 15.07
CA ASN A 119 34.27 -28.87 14.18
C ASN A 119 32.77 -28.62 14.45
N GLU A 120 32.13 -29.44 15.29
CA GLU A 120 30.72 -29.35 15.67
C GLU A 120 30.41 -28.13 16.55
N ILE A 121 31.43 -27.54 17.19
CA ILE A 121 31.23 -26.32 18.00
C ILE A 121 30.89 -25.09 17.15
N VAL A 122 31.14 -25.15 15.83
CA VAL A 122 30.87 -24.08 14.87
C VAL A 122 29.63 -24.40 14.05
N THR A 123 28.61 -23.53 14.14
CA THR A 123 27.44 -23.62 13.26
C THR A 123 27.72 -22.90 11.95
N ARG A 124 28.04 -23.67 10.90
CA ARG A 124 28.39 -23.14 9.58
C ARG A 124 27.14 -22.72 8.80
N LYS A 125 27.20 -21.54 8.19
CA LYS A 125 26.17 -21.02 7.30
C LYS A 125 26.81 -20.25 6.14
N SER A 126 26.12 -20.24 5.00
CA SER A 126 26.51 -19.35 3.90
C SER A 126 26.47 -17.89 4.36
N ALA A 127 27.47 -17.11 3.93
CA ALA A 127 27.53 -15.68 4.23
C ALA A 127 26.25 -14.94 3.82
N ALA A 128 25.72 -15.24 2.62
CA ALA A 128 24.51 -14.59 2.13
C ALA A 128 23.29 -14.88 3.01
N GLU A 129 23.09 -16.14 3.42
CA GLU A 129 21.96 -16.53 4.26
C GLU A 129 22.05 -15.90 5.66
N LEU A 130 23.21 -16.03 6.32
CA LEU A 130 23.38 -15.56 7.70
C LEU A 130 23.34 -14.04 7.79
N ILE A 131 24.03 -13.32 6.91
CA ILE A 131 24.09 -11.85 6.95
C ILE A 131 22.70 -11.27 6.69
N ASN A 132 21.97 -11.75 5.68
CA ASN A 132 20.62 -11.28 5.40
C ASN A 132 19.69 -11.52 6.60
N LYS A 133 19.76 -12.70 7.21
CA LYS A 133 18.97 -13.03 8.41
C LYS A 133 19.27 -12.08 9.57
N LEU A 134 20.55 -11.84 9.86
CA LEU A 134 20.97 -10.99 10.97
C LEU A 134 20.67 -9.50 10.73
N LEU A 135 20.74 -9.03 9.48
CA LEU A 135 20.36 -7.67 9.11
C LEU A 135 18.84 -7.44 9.16
N GLU A 136 18.04 -8.48 8.95
CA GLU A 136 16.58 -8.39 9.06
C GLU A 136 16.12 -8.43 10.53
N LYS A 137 16.64 -9.39 11.32
CA LYS A 137 16.34 -9.55 12.74
C LYS A 137 17.59 -9.99 13.50
N GLU A 138 18.12 -9.10 14.32
CA GLU A 138 19.26 -9.41 15.15
C GLU A 138 18.82 -10.28 16.35
N ALA A 139 19.33 -11.50 16.43
CA ALA A 139 19.09 -12.37 17.58
C ALA A 139 19.98 -11.90 18.74
N LEU A 140 19.36 -11.51 19.86
CA LEU A 140 20.02 -10.80 20.97
C LEU A 140 21.20 -11.52 21.65
N ASN A 141 21.45 -12.81 21.36
CA ASN A 141 22.61 -13.65 21.71
C ASN A 141 22.11 -15.10 21.96
N ASP A 142 22.03 -15.89 20.90
CA ASP A 142 21.61 -17.30 20.97
C ASP A 142 22.73 -18.25 21.42
N LYS A 143 23.84 -17.71 21.94
CA LYS A 143 25.01 -18.43 22.47
C LYS A 143 25.70 -19.33 21.45
N THR A 144 25.48 -19.08 20.16
CA THR A 144 26.11 -19.85 19.07
C THR A 144 27.41 -19.19 18.62
N LEU A 145 28.38 -20.01 18.23
CA LEU A 145 29.55 -19.58 17.45
C LEU A 145 29.27 -19.90 15.97
N TYR A 146 29.07 -18.86 15.17
CA TYR A 146 28.77 -19.00 13.75
C TYR A 146 30.05 -19.11 12.92
N GLY A 147 30.02 -19.96 11.89
CA GLY A 147 31.03 -20.02 10.84
C GLY A 147 30.46 -19.44 9.56
N ILE A 148 30.94 -18.28 9.13
CA ILE A 148 30.55 -17.60 7.90
C ILE A 148 31.35 -18.19 6.74
N VAL A 149 30.68 -19.03 5.94
CA VAL A 149 31.25 -19.64 4.75
C VAL A 149 31.18 -18.64 3.60
N LEU A 150 32.34 -18.20 3.13
CA LEU A 150 32.50 -17.25 2.03
C LEU A 150 32.68 -17.94 0.68
N PRO A 151 32.49 -17.23 -0.45
CA PRO A 151 32.71 -17.77 -1.78
C PRO A 151 34.16 -18.21 -2.06
N HIS A 152 34.34 -18.99 -3.13
CA HIS A 152 35.64 -19.39 -3.71
C HIS A 152 36.61 -20.07 -2.71
N ASP A 153 36.09 -20.94 -1.85
CA ASP A 153 36.88 -21.69 -0.85
C ASP A 153 37.70 -20.81 0.10
N SER A 154 37.28 -19.55 0.29
CA SER A 154 37.89 -18.64 1.26
C SER A 154 37.76 -19.20 2.69
N PRO A 155 38.78 -19.02 3.56
CA PRO A 155 38.70 -19.44 4.95
C PRO A 155 37.47 -18.89 5.66
N THR A 156 36.80 -19.77 6.41
CA THR A 156 35.57 -19.46 7.14
C THR A 156 35.86 -18.48 8.29
N ILE A 157 35.05 -17.42 8.37
CA ILE A 157 35.14 -16.42 9.45
C ILE A 157 34.29 -16.87 10.63
N LEU A 158 34.84 -16.80 11.83
CA LEU A 158 34.11 -17.10 13.06
C LEU A 158 33.40 -15.85 13.61
N LEU A 159 32.07 -15.86 13.66
CA LEU A 159 31.27 -14.79 14.24
C LEU A 159 30.58 -15.26 15.53
N PRO A 160 30.98 -14.74 16.70
CA PRO A 160 30.25 -14.98 17.94
C PRO A 160 28.86 -14.32 17.89
N SER A 161 27.82 -15.01 18.37
CA SER A 161 26.46 -14.45 18.50
C SER A 161 26.34 -13.22 19.41
N SER A 162 27.34 -12.95 20.25
CA SER A 162 27.45 -11.73 21.04
C SER A 162 27.94 -10.51 20.25
N VAL A 163 28.47 -10.69 19.05
CA VAL A 163 28.94 -9.61 18.17
C VAL A 163 27.82 -9.25 17.20
N SER A 164 27.42 -7.97 17.19
CA SER A 164 26.40 -7.49 16.27
C SER A 164 26.87 -7.57 14.82
N ILE A 165 25.94 -7.79 13.89
CA ILE A 165 26.26 -7.80 12.46
C ILE A 165 26.82 -6.44 12.01
N MET A 166 26.34 -5.36 12.63
CA MET A 166 26.85 -4.02 12.38
C MET A 166 28.33 -3.88 12.78
N THR A 167 28.77 -4.52 13.87
CA THR A 167 30.18 -4.53 14.27
C THR A 167 31.06 -5.25 13.25
N LEU A 168 30.59 -6.37 12.70
CA LEU A 168 31.31 -7.08 11.64
C LEU A 168 31.49 -6.21 10.38
N LEU A 169 30.44 -5.50 9.99
CA LEU A 169 30.48 -4.59 8.83
C LEU A 169 31.38 -3.37 9.10
N ASP A 170 31.37 -2.82 10.33
CA ASP A 170 32.31 -1.78 10.74
C ASP A 170 33.76 -2.25 10.63
N CYS A 171 34.08 -3.45 11.13
CA CYS A 171 35.40 -4.05 10.98
C CYS A 171 35.80 -4.18 9.50
N SER A 172 34.85 -4.55 8.63
CA SER A 172 35.05 -4.66 7.18
C SER A 172 35.40 -3.30 6.56
N ILE A 173 34.66 -2.26 6.93
CA ILE A 173 34.92 -0.89 6.46
C ILE A 173 36.30 -0.42 6.93
N GLN A 174 36.66 -0.63 8.20
CA GLN A 174 37.96 -0.20 8.73
C GLN A 174 39.13 -0.88 8.05
N LYS A 175 38.99 -2.17 7.70
CA LYS A 175 39.97 -2.92 6.91
C LYS A 175 40.18 -2.32 5.52
N LEU A 176 39.09 -2.08 4.79
CA LEU A 176 39.14 -1.46 3.46
C LEU A 176 39.73 -0.05 3.51
N ARG A 177 39.33 0.77 4.49
CA ARG A 177 39.88 2.12 4.70
C ARG A 177 41.35 2.09 5.06
N GLY A 178 41.78 1.16 5.91
CA GLY A 178 43.19 0.99 6.28
C GLY A 178 44.05 0.71 5.05
N MET A 179 43.59 -0.15 4.14
CA MET A 179 44.27 -0.42 2.87
C MET A 179 44.27 0.82 1.95
N LEU A 180 43.12 1.47 1.75
CA LEU A 180 42.98 2.63 0.87
C LEU A 180 43.65 3.92 1.39
N THR A 181 44.16 3.90 2.61
CA THR A 181 44.94 5.02 3.19
C THR A 181 46.42 4.93 2.81
N LYS A 182 46.92 3.73 2.47
CA LYS A 182 48.30 3.55 2.00
C LYS A 182 48.45 4.19 0.62
N GLU A 183 49.48 5.02 0.41
CA GLU A 183 49.66 5.82 -0.82
C GLU A 183 49.57 4.96 -2.09
N GLU A 184 50.19 3.78 -2.08
CA GLU A 184 50.21 2.84 -3.21
C GLU A 184 48.81 2.41 -3.67
N HIS A 185 47.90 2.15 -2.73
CA HIS A 185 46.53 1.73 -3.02
C HIS A 185 45.60 2.93 -3.21
N HIS A 186 45.85 4.02 -2.47
CA HIS A 186 45.05 5.24 -2.51
C HIS A 186 44.98 5.79 -3.93
N ASP A 187 46.14 6.11 -4.51
CA ASP A 187 46.23 6.73 -5.83
C ASP A 187 45.77 5.78 -6.93
N TYR A 188 46.08 4.49 -6.78
CA TYR A 188 45.67 3.45 -7.72
C TYR A 188 44.14 3.33 -7.82
N PHE A 189 43.45 3.10 -6.70
CA PHE A 189 42.00 2.92 -6.71
C PHE A 189 41.25 4.22 -6.97
N LEU A 190 41.77 5.37 -6.51
CA LEU A 190 41.19 6.68 -6.84
C LEU A 190 41.25 6.95 -8.36
N LYS A 191 42.40 6.68 -8.99
CA LYS A 191 42.55 6.83 -10.44
C LYS A 191 41.64 5.85 -11.20
N LYS A 192 41.58 4.60 -10.76
CA LYS A 192 40.72 3.57 -11.36
C LYS A 192 39.24 3.95 -11.28
N LEU A 193 38.80 4.50 -10.15
CA LEU A 193 37.42 4.95 -9.94
C LEU A 193 37.09 6.19 -10.77
N THR A 194 37.99 7.16 -10.88
CA THR A 194 37.75 8.40 -11.66
C THR A 194 37.75 8.12 -13.18
N VAL A 195 38.73 7.37 -13.69
CA VAL A 195 38.81 7.01 -15.12
C VAL A 195 37.61 6.21 -15.60
N SER A 196 37.04 5.37 -14.73
CA SER A 196 35.86 4.55 -15.05
C SER A 196 34.54 5.32 -15.05
N ASN A 197 34.54 6.61 -14.68
CA ASN A 197 33.34 7.44 -14.57
C ASN A 197 33.54 8.81 -15.24
N PRO A 198 33.66 8.85 -16.58
CA PRO A 198 33.83 10.11 -17.31
C PRO A 198 32.63 11.04 -17.10
N GLY A 199 32.89 12.31 -16.80
CA GLY A 199 31.86 13.32 -16.50
C GLY A 199 31.36 13.34 -15.06
N LYS A 200 31.78 12.40 -14.20
CA LYS A 200 31.51 12.38 -12.74
C LYS A 200 32.80 12.30 -11.91
N GLU A 201 33.94 12.70 -12.45
CA GLU A 201 35.26 12.52 -11.84
C GLU A 201 35.37 13.23 -10.49
N MET A 202 34.86 14.47 -10.41
CA MET A 202 34.87 15.25 -9.17
C MET A 202 33.99 14.64 -8.09
N THR A 203 32.83 14.08 -8.47
CA THR A 203 31.94 13.37 -7.54
C THR A 203 32.56 12.08 -7.05
N ALA A 204 33.17 11.30 -7.96
CA ALA A 204 33.89 10.06 -7.62
C ALA A 204 35.07 10.32 -6.67
N LYS A 205 35.85 11.38 -6.92
CA LYS A 205 36.95 11.81 -6.04
C LYS A 205 36.45 12.27 -4.67
N SER A 206 35.38 13.06 -4.64
CA SER A 206 34.77 13.52 -3.39
C SER A 206 34.21 12.36 -2.56
N PHE A 207 33.57 11.39 -3.23
CA PHE A 207 33.11 10.16 -2.61
C PHE A 207 34.29 9.36 -2.02
N PHE A 208 35.33 9.10 -2.81
CA PHE A 208 36.48 8.30 -2.38
C PHE A 208 37.16 8.92 -1.16
N ASN A 209 37.44 10.22 -1.22
CA ASN A 209 38.04 10.94 -0.10
C ASN A 209 37.15 10.89 1.15
N ARG A 210 35.83 11.07 1.00
CA ARG A 210 34.90 10.97 2.12
C ARG A 210 34.89 9.57 2.74
N PHE A 211 34.91 8.51 1.92
CA PHE A 211 34.95 7.12 2.39
C PHE A 211 36.25 6.81 3.16
N VAL A 212 37.39 7.25 2.62
CA VAL A 212 38.70 7.03 3.26
C VAL A 212 38.82 7.86 4.55
N GLN A 213 38.37 9.12 4.56
CA GLN A 213 38.58 10.05 5.69
C GLN A 213 37.57 9.89 6.83
N ASN A 214 36.30 9.55 6.56
CA ASN A 214 35.24 9.51 7.58
C ASN A 214 34.85 8.07 7.99
N PRO A 215 35.17 7.62 9.23
CA PRO A 215 34.84 6.28 9.71
C PRO A 215 33.35 5.97 9.72
N GLU A 216 32.54 6.93 10.17
CA GLU A 216 31.09 6.76 10.31
C GLU A 216 30.34 6.79 8.97
N ALA A 217 31.01 7.23 7.89
CA ALA A 217 30.39 7.39 6.59
C ALA A 217 30.16 6.06 5.87
N GLY A 218 30.98 5.03 6.09
CA GLY A 218 30.95 3.79 5.31
C GLY A 218 29.62 3.03 5.40
N LEU A 219 29.08 2.86 6.61
CA LEU A 219 27.77 2.22 6.81
C LEU A 219 26.61 3.08 6.31
N GLN A 220 26.67 4.40 6.52
CA GLN A 220 25.65 5.32 6.04
C GLN A 220 25.58 5.30 4.51
N MET A 221 26.73 5.25 3.84
CA MET A 221 26.83 5.15 2.38
C MET A 221 26.20 3.87 1.82
N LEU A 222 26.22 2.75 2.57
CA LEU A 222 25.51 1.53 2.17
C LEU A 222 23.99 1.64 2.29
N ARG A 223 23.50 2.46 3.23
CA ARG A 223 22.08 2.64 3.50
C ARG A 223 21.40 3.68 2.60
N MET A 224 22.17 4.56 1.96
CA MET A 224 21.66 5.62 1.11
C MET A 224 21.77 5.26 -0.38
N PRO A 225 20.66 5.06 -1.10
CA PRO A 225 20.64 4.57 -2.49
C PRO A 225 21.00 5.64 -3.54
N GLU A 226 21.91 6.57 -3.23
CA GLU A 226 22.35 7.64 -4.13
C GLU A 226 23.65 7.27 -4.90
N ASP A 227 24.23 8.24 -5.62
CA ASP A 227 25.52 8.13 -6.33
C ASP A 227 26.64 7.53 -5.43
N SER A 228 26.60 7.73 -4.11
CA SER A 228 27.54 7.13 -3.15
C SER A 228 27.50 5.60 -3.13
N PHE A 229 26.31 4.99 -3.21
CA PHE A 229 26.15 3.54 -3.25
C PHE A 229 26.75 2.95 -4.53
N TYR A 230 26.52 3.64 -5.66
CA TYR A 230 27.07 3.26 -6.96
C TYR A 230 28.61 3.23 -6.92
N PHE A 231 29.24 4.32 -6.46
CA PHE A 231 30.70 4.39 -6.38
C PHE A 231 31.29 3.39 -5.38
N LEU A 232 30.61 3.15 -4.24
CA LEU A 232 31.04 2.13 -3.27
C LEU A 232 31.01 0.73 -3.87
N THR A 233 29.92 0.36 -4.54
CA THR A 233 29.78 -0.95 -5.20
C THR A 233 30.85 -1.14 -6.27
N GLN A 234 31.13 -0.10 -7.06
CA GLN A 234 32.15 -0.14 -8.08
C GLN A 234 33.57 -0.25 -7.49
N LEU A 235 33.85 0.47 -6.39
CA LEU A 235 35.12 0.36 -5.68
C LEU A 235 35.32 -1.05 -5.12
N LEU A 236 34.30 -1.64 -4.48
CA LEU A 236 34.32 -3.02 -3.99
C LEU A 236 34.60 -4.02 -5.13
N PHE A 237 33.92 -3.85 -6.27
CA PHE A 237 34.14 -4.67 -7.46
C PHE A 237 35.59 -4.59 -7.95
N PHE A 238 36.18 -3.39 -8.03
CA PHE A 238 37.57 -3.23 -8.46
C PHE A 238 38.57 -3.86 -7.51
N ILE A 239 38.34 -3.74 -6.19
CA ILE A 239 39.20 -4.37 -5.18
C ILE A 239 39.09 -5.89 -5.32
N ARG A 240 37.87 -6.45 -5.37
CA ARG A 240 37.68 -7.89 -5.57
C ARG A 240 38.41 -8.40 -6.81
N GLN A 241 38.21 -7.74 -7.95
CA GLN A 241 38.78 -8.15 -9.23
C GLN A 241 40.32 -8.24 -9.20
N ASP A 242 40.98 -7.38 -8.44
CA ASP A 242 42.43 -7.36 -8.35
C ASP A 242 42.95 -8.39 -7.33
N TYR A 243 42.27 -8.51 -6.18
CA TYR A 243 42.67 -9.44 -5.12
C TYR A 243 42.37 -10.91 -5.47
N GLU A 244 41.32 -11.21 -6.24
CA GLU A 244 41.03 -12.58 -6.70
C GLU A 244 42.09 -13.15 -7.66
N LYS A 245 42.92 -12.28 -8.27
CA LYS A 245 44.02 -12.70 -9.17
C LYS A 245 45.30 -13.06 -8.40
N VAL A 246 45.36 -12.78 -7.10
CA VAL A 246 46.52 -13.09 -6.26
C VAL A 246 46.58 -14.61 -6.06
N LYS A 247 47.74 -15.20 -6.36
CA LYS A 247 47.94 -16.66 -6.22
C LYS A 247 48.27 -17.07 -4.78
N ASP A 248 49.11 -16.28 -4.11
CA ASP A 248 49.58 -16.53 -2.75
C ASP A 248 49.06 -15.43 -1.83
N TYR A 249 47.92 -15.68 -1.18
CA TYR A 249 47.30 -14.70 -0.30
C TYR A 249 48.11 -14.52 0.98
N THR A 250 48.48 -13.27 1.29
CA THR A 250 48.87 -12.91 2.66
C THR A 250 47.63 -12.83 3.57
N ALA A 251 47.84 -12.85 4.89
CA ALA A 251 46.74 -12.66 5.84
C ALA A 251 46.06 -11.29 5.69
N GLU A 252 46.80 -10.28 5.22
CA GLU A 252 46.25 -8.96 4.90
C GLU A 252 45.37 -9.04 3.64
N ASP A 253 45.86 -9.65 2.56
CA ASP A 253 45.11 -9.80 1.31
C ASP A 253 43.80 -10.54 1.53
N LEU A 254 43.86 -11.63 2.30
CA LEU A 254 42.68 -12.41 2.63
C LEU A 254 41.69 -11.58 3.47
N SER A 255 42.16 -10.81 4.44
CA SER A 255 41.31 -9.94 5.25
C SER A 255 40.60 -8.86 4.42
N ILE A 256 41.27 -8.33 3.39
CA ILE A 256 40.68 -7.36 2.46
C ILE A 256 39.61 -8.05 1.62
N LEU A 257 39.92 -9.19 1.00
CA LEU A 257 38.97 -9.93 0.16
C LEU A 257 37.72 -10.37 0.95
N GLN A 258 37.92 -10.89 2.16
CA GLN A 258 36.85 -11.21 3.12
C GLN A 258 35.96 -10.00 3.41
N SER A 259 36.56 -8.83 3.66
CA SER A 259 35.81 -7.59 3.92
C SER A 259 35.00 -7.14 2.70
N VAL A 260 35.54 -7.32 1.48
CA VAL A 260 34.80 -7.00 0.25
C VAL A 260 33.56 -7.88 0.11
N TYR A 261 33.68 -9.20 0.29
CA TYR A 261 32.53 -10.10 0.20
C TYR A 261 31.44 -9.77 1.23
N LEU A 262 31.81 -9.48 2.48
CA LEU A 262 30.86 -9.08 3.52
C LEU A 262 30.13 -7.79 3.15
N MET A 263 30.86 -6.81 2.62
CA MET A 263 30.32 -5.51 2.21
C MET A 263 29.42 -5.60 0.98
N GLU A 264 29.75 -6.43 -0.02
CA GLU A 264 28.91 -6.64 -1.21
C GLU A 264 27.58 -7.31 -0.85
N ILE A 265 27.60 -8.31 0.05
CA ILE A 265 26.37 -8.98 0.52
C ILE A 265 25.48 -7.98 1.25
N ALA A 266 26.04 -7.22 2.19
CA ALA A 266 25.29 -6.19 2.93
C ALA A 266 24.77 -5.08 2.00
N GLY A 267 25.58 -4.64 1.03
CA GLY A 267 25.18 -3.66 0.03
C GLY A 267 23.99 -4.12 -0.80
N ASN A 268 23.97 -5.38 -1.24
CA ASN A 268 22.83 -5.94 -1.96
C ASN A 268 21.56 -6.01 -1.10
N PHE A 269 21.68 -6.35 0.19
CA PHE A 269 20.55 -6.32 1.12
C PHE A 269 19.94 -4.92 1.24
N PHE A 270 20.75 -3.89 1.51
CA PHE A 270 20.25 -2.51 1.64
C PHE A 270 19.69 -1.98 0.33
N LYS A 271 20.31 -2.31 -0.81
CA LYS A 271 19.80 -1.95 -2.14
C LYS A 271 18.42 -2.53 -2.40
N ASN A 272 18.23 -3.83 -2.14
CA ASN A 272 16.94 -4.49 -2.37
C ASN A 272 15.85 -3.86 -1.49
N ARG A 273 16.15 -3.62 -0.21
CA ARG A 273 15.21 -2.98 0.73
C ARG A 273 14.87 -1.54 0.32
N ALA A 274 15.86 -0.75 -0.13
CA ALA A 274 15.63 0.59 -0.63
C ALA A 274 14.77 0.59 -1.91
N GLN A 275 14.99 -0.37 -2.82
CA GLN A 275 14.18 -0.53 -4.01
C GLN A 275 12.74 -0.94 -3.68
N GLU A 276 12.54 -1.84 -2.71
CA GLU A 276 11.21 -2.22 -2.22
C GLU A 276 10.48 -1.04 -1.59
N ASN A 277 11.15 -0.27 -0.74
CA ASN A 277 10.58 0.96 -0.15
C ASN A 277 10.20 1.99 -1.22
N ASN A 278 11.08 2.24 -2.20
CA ASN A 278 10.78 3.16 -3.30
C ASN A 278 9.60 2.67 -4.16
N LYS A 279 9.50 1.36 -4.42
CA LYS A 279 8.35 0.77 -5.13
C LYS A 279 7.06 0.98 -4.32
N LYS A 280 7.10 0.70 -3.02
CA LYS A 280 5.99 0.91 -2.09
C LYS A 280 5.53 2.38 -2.09
N GLU A 281 6.44 3.33 -1.92
CA GLU A 281 6.12 4.76 -1.91
C GLU A 281 5.52 5.23 -3.25
N ASN A 282 6.10 4.79 -4.38
CA ASN A 282 5.55 5.13 -5.70
C ASN A 282 4.16 4.52 -5.93
N ALA A 283 3.93 3.30 -5.45
CA ALA A 283 2.63 2.63 -5.53
C ALA A 283 1.58 3.36 -4.66
N LEU A 284 1.95 3.81 -3.45
CA LEU A 284 1.09 4.63 -2.59
C LEU A 284 0.79 6.01 -3.20
N ARG A 285 1.77 6.65 -3.84
CA ARG A 285 1.53 7.89 -4.59
C ARG A 285 0.58 7.69 -5.77
N THR A 286 0.67 6.56 -6.44
CA THR A 286 -0.25 6.20 -7.54
C THR A 286 -1.65 5.93 -7.00
N LEU A 287 -1.78 5.26 -5.85
CA LEU A 287 -3.04 5.08 -5.12
C LEU A 287 -3.71 6.42 -4.82
N GLU A 288 -2.96 7.37 -4.27
CA GLU A 288 -3.42 8.72 -3.96
C GLU A 288 -3.94 9.46 -5.20
N GLN A 289 -3.19 9.38 -6.31
CA GLN A 289 -3.61 9.96 -7.59
C GLN A 289 -4.92 9.35 -8.12
N GLN A 290 -5.13 8.05 -7.93
CA GLN A 290 -6.38 7.39 -8.36
C GLN A 290 -7.57 7.73 -7.47
N LEU A 291 -7.35 7.79 -6.16
CA LEU A 291 -8.37 8.27 -5.21
C LEU A 291 -8.79 9.72 -5.50
N ALA A 292 -7.89 10.53 -6.05
CA ALA A 292 -8.15 11.92 -6.41
C ALA A 292 -8.84 12.10 -7.76
N ARG A 293 -9.14 11.02 -8.50
CA ARG A 293 -9.86 11.08 -9.80
C ARG A 293 -11.35 10.79 -9.62
N PRO A 294 -12.22 11.28 -10.54
CA PRO A 294 -13.63 10.89 -10.58
C PRO A 294 -13.78 9.35 -10.60
N PRO A 295 -14.70 8.76 -9.82
CA PRO A 295 -15.83 9.36 -9.12
C PRO A 295 -15.52 10.09 -7.80
N TYR A 296 -14.26 10.15 -7.32
CA TYR A 296 -13.80 10.73 -6.05
C TYR A 296 -14.20 10.01 -4.76
N TYR A 297 -15.08 9.01 -4.83
CA TYR A 297 -15.49 8.20 -3.69
C TYR A 297 -15.29 6.72 -3.99
N PHE A 298 -14.65 5.99 -3.09
CA PHE A 298 -14.29 4.58 -3.30
C PHE A 298 -14.50 3.74 -2.05
N THR A 299 -14.88 2.47 -2.22
CA THR A 299 -14.92 1.50 -1.12
C THR A 299 -13.57 0.82 -0.96
N LEU A 300 -13.33 0.16 0.17
CA LEU A 300 -12.10 -0.63 0.36
C LEU A 300 -11.95 -1.71 -0.73
N GLU A 301 -13.04 -2.38 -1.10
CA GLU A 301 -13.03 -3.38 -2.18
C GLU A 301 -12.62 -2.77 -3.53
N SER A 302 -13.09 -1.55 -3.82
CA SER A 302 -12.69 -0.81 -5.02
C SER A 302 -11.20 -0.49 -5.00
N ILE A 303 -10.70 0.00 -3.86
CA ILE A 303 -9.30 0.40 -3.67
C ILE A 303 -8.35 -0.79 -3.85
N THR A 304 -8.70 -1.97 -3.33
CA THR A 304 -7.87 -3.18 -3.48
C THR A 304 -7.68 -3.63 -4.95
N LYS A 305 -8.58 -3.20 -5.85
CA LYS A 305 -8.55 -3.55 -7.28
C LYS A 305 -7.80 -2.53 -8.14
N PHE A 306 -7.23 -1.49 -7.53
CA PHE A 306 -6.50 -0.46 -8.27
C PHE A 306 -5.23 -1.02 -8.92
N THR A 307 -4.99 -0.63 -10.16
CA THR A 307 -3.83 -1.02 -10.96
C THR A 307 -2.97 0.20 -11.27
N SER A 308 -1.67 0.02 -11.46
CA SER A 308 -0.78 1.09 -11.92
C SER A 308 -1.15 1.53 -13.35
N ASN A 309 -0.56 2.63 -13.82
CA ASN A 309 -0.72 3.08 -15.21
C ASN A 309 -0.29 2.03 -16.25
N SER A 310 0.47 1.01 -15.83
CA SER A 310 0.94 -0.11 -16.66
C SER A 310 0.06 -1.37 -16.53
N GLY A 311 -1.07 -1.30 -15.82
CA GLY A 311 -2.01 -2.42 -15.63
C GLY A 311 -1.63 -3.43 -14.54
N VAL A 312 -0.54 -3.18 -13.80
CA VAL A 312 -0.11 -4.07 -12.70
C VAL A 312 -0.87 -3.70 -11.42
N PRO A 313 -1.51 -4.65 -10.72
CA PRO A 313 -2.14 -4.38 -9.43
C PRO A 313 -1.21 -3.63 -8.46
N LEU A 314 -1.76 -2.63 -7.76
CA LEU A 314 -1.02 -1.92 -6.72
C LEU A 314 -0.82 -2.81 -5.48
N LEU A 315 -1.82 -3.63 -5.17
CA LEU A 315 -1.71 -4.71 -4.19
C LEU A 315 -0.66 -5.72 -4.66
N GLY A 316 0.36 -5.97 -3.83
CA GLY A 316 1.54 -6.76 -4.19
C GLY A 316 2.80 -5.93 -4.43
N GLN A 317 2.68 -4.62 -4.71
CA GLN A 317 3.79 -3.66 -4.60
C GLN A 317 3.89 -3.09 -3.18
N TYR A 318 2.77 -3.07 -2.47
CA TYR A 318 2.67 -2.90 -1.02
C TYR A 318 1.81 -4.04 -0.44
N SER A 319 1.94 -4.30 0.87
CA SER A 319 1.13 -5.32 1.56
C SER A 319 -0.26 -4.80 1.94
N GLU A 320 -1.19 -5.71 2.27
CA GLU A 320 -2.51 -5.31 2.79
C GLU A 320 -2.42 -4.48 4.07
N ASP A 321 -1.46 -4.82 4.93
CA ASP A 321 -1.24 -4.09 6.18
C ASP A 321 -0.73 -2.68 5.89
N ASP A 322 0.17 -2.51 4.91
CA ASP A 322 0.61 -1.20 4.47
C ASP A 322 -0.54 -0.32 3.94
N LEU A 323 -1.49 -0.91 3.21
CA LEU A 323 -2.67 -0.20 2.72
C LEU A 323 -3.57 0.25 3.87
N LYS A 324 -3.82 -0.64 4.84
CA LYS A 324 -4.64 -0.32 6.02
C LYS A 324 -3.98 0.77 6.86
N ASP A 325 -2.67 0.67 7.08
CA ASP A 325 -1.90 1.68 7.82
C ASP A 325 -1.90 3.02 7.09
N TYR A 326 -1.73 3.02 5.76
CA TYR A 326 -1.79 4.24 4.95
C TYR A 326 -3.17 4.90 5.03
N LEU A 327 -4.25 4.14 4.81
CA LEU A 327 -5.62 4.66 4.89
C LEU A 327 -5.94 5.13 6.31
N HIS A 328 -5.55 4.38 7.34
CA HIS A 328 -5.73 4.77 8.73
C HIS A 328 -5.04 6.10 8.99
N THR A 329 -3.75 6.19 8.69
CA THR A 329 -2.94 7.41 8.85
C THR A 329 -3.58 8.60 8.15
N LYS A 330 -3.96 8.47 6.88
CA LYS A 330 -4.63 9.56 6.13
C LYS A 330 -6.03 9.94 6.65
N THR A 331 -6.69 9.05 7.40
CA THR A 331 -7.99 9.32 8.04
C THR A 331 -7.89 9.81 9.48
N THR A 332 -6.71 9.75 10.11
CA THR A 332 -6.51 10.12 11.52
C THR A 332 -5.52 11.26 11.72
N GLU A 333 -4.50 11.35 10.86
CA GLU A 333 -3.47 12.39 10.93
C GLU A 333 -4.07 13.71 10.46
N SER A 334 -3.96 14.73 11.31
CA SER A 334 -4.42 16.08 11.03
C SER A 334 -3.58 17.11 11.79
N ALA A 335 -3.41 18.30 11.21
CA ALA A 335 -2.88 19.45 11.93
C ALA A 335 -3.87 19.90 13.03
N ALA A 336 -3.36 20.56 14.08
CA ALA A 336 -4.20 21.03 15.17
C ALA A 336 -5.30 21.97 14.63
N ASN A 337 -6.57 21.61 14.87
CA ASN A 337 -7.79 22.27 14.37
C ASN A 337 -8.17 22.06 12.89
N GLU A 338 -7.58 21.09 12.20
CA GLU A 338 -8.00 20.71 10.84
C GLU A 338 -8.64 19.31 10.81
N LEU A 339 -9.39 19.03 9.76
CA LEU A 339 -9.86 17.71 9.37
C LEU A 339 -8.78 16.94 8.60
N PRO A 340 -8.69 15.62 8.78
CA PRO A 340 -7.82 14.75 7.99
C PRO A 340 -8.03 14.89 6.48
N ASP A 341 -6.98 14.63 5.71
CA ASP A 341 -6.99 14.67 4.24
C ASP A 341 -8.05 13.75 3.63
N LEU A 342 -8.18 12.54 4.19
CA LEU A 342 -9.09 11.51 3.73
C LEU A 342 -10.23 11.34 4.74
N LEU A 343 -11.46 11.51 4.25
CA LEU A 343 -12.68 11.44 5.04
C LEU A 343 -13.44 10.16 4.74
N VAL A 344 -14.20 9.70 5.74
CA VAL A 344 -14.96 8.46 5.65
C VAL A 344 -16.42 8.73 5.93
N PHE A 345 -17.29 8.32 5.02
CA PHE A 345 -18.74 8.34 5.21
C PHE A 345 -19.34 6.95 4.97
N LYS A 346 -20.57 6.77 5.42
CA LYS A 346 -21.32 5.53 5.29
C LYS A 346 -22.66 5.80 4.65
N THR A 347 -23.09 4.91 3.76
CA THR A 347 -24.47 4.86 3.28
C THR A 347 -25.35 4.09 4.25
N ASP A 348 -26.67 4.15 4.05
CA ASP A 348 -27.66 3.40 4.86
C ASP A 348 -27.42 1.89 4.82
N ASP A 349 -26.81 1.38 3.74
CA ASP A 349 -26.37 -0.01 3.58
C ASP A 349 -25.10 -0.35 4.40
N ASN A 350 -24.64 0.58 5.25
CA ASN A 350 -23.42 0.49 6.07
C ASN A 350 -22.12 0.27 5.27
N SER A 351 -22.15 0.49 3.95
CA SER A 351 -20.96 0.47 3.10
C SER A 351 -20.09 1.69 3.40
N ARG A 352 -18.78 1.45 3.59
CA ARG A 352 -17.81 2.46 4.02
C ARG A 352 -17.08 3.03 2.79
N TYR A 353 -17.14 4.34 2.61
CA TYR A 353 -16.55 5.06 1.49
C TYR A 353 -15.46 6.03 1.95
N PHE A 354 -14.42 6.15 1.14
CA PHE A 354 -13.30 7.07 1.32
C PHE A 354 -13.38 8.19 0.28
N ILE A 355 -13.14 9.44 0.70
CA ILE A 355 -13.15 10.62 -0.15
C ILE A 355 -12.16 11.67 0.37
N PHE A 356 -11.41 12.31 -0.53
CA PHE A 356 -10.55 13.42 -0.13
C PHE A 356 -11.37 14.65 0.27
N LYS A 357 -10.95 15.33 1.35
CA LYS A 357 -11.57 16.55 1.89
C LYS A 357 -11.85 17.60 0.79
N ASN A 358 -10.85 17.87 -0.04
CA ASN A 358 -10.95 18.85 -1.14
C ASN A 358 -11.88 18.42 -2.30
N LYS A 359 -12.32 17.16 -2.36
CA LYS A 359 -13.25 16.64 -3.37
C LYS A 359 -14.69 16.53 -2.89
N VAL A 360 -14.96 16.74 -1.61
CA VAL A 360 -16.33 16.63 -1.04
C VAL A 360 -17.29 17.63 -1.69
N LEU A 361 -16.97 18.93 -1.68
CA LEU A 361 -17.85 19.95 -2.27
C LEU A 361 -18.04 19.77 -3.78
N PRO A 362 -16.98 19.58 -4.60
CA PRO A 362 -17.15 19.27 -6.02
C PRO A 362 -18.05 18.06 -6.28
N LEU A 363 -17.92 17.00 -5.47
CA LEU A 363 -18.75 15.81 -5.60
C LEU A 363 -20.22 16.09 -5.24
N ILE A 364 -20.49 16.85 -4.17
CA ILE A 364 -21.85 17.22 -3.79
C ILE A 364 -22.53 17.97 -4.93
N LEU A 365 -21.87 18.95 -5.54
CA LEU A 365 -22.44 19.73 -6.63
C LEU A 365 -22.79 18.87 -7.85
N ARG A 366 -21.87 17.98 -8.23
CA ARG A 366 -22.10 16.98 -9.27
C ARG A 366 -23.34 16.14 -8.96
N LEU A 367 -23.38 15.55 -7.77
CA LEU A 367 -24.47 14.66 -7.38
C LEU A 367 -25.81 15.39 -7.25
N CYS A 368 -25.81 16.66 -6.83
CA CYS A 368 -27.00 17.51 -6.80
C CYS A 368 -27.54 17.76 -8.21
N ALA A 369 -26.68 18.07 -9.18
CA ALA A 369 -27.09 18.27 -10.57
C ALA A 369 -27.74 16.99 -11.14
N ASP A 370 -27.12 15.83 -10.91
CA ASP A 370 -27.63 14.54 -11.37
C ASP A 370 -28.96 14.16 -10.70
N ALA A 371 -29.03 14.34 -9.38
CA ALA A 371 -30.23 14.05 -8.60
C ALA A 371 -31.39 14.96 -9.00
N ARG A 372 -31.12 16.26 -9.24
CA ARG A 372 -32.12 17.24 -9.65
C ARG A 372 -32.89 16.80 -10.89
N VAL A 373 -32.19 16.36 -11.94
CA VAL A 373 -32.82 15.93 -13.20
C VAL A 373 -33.75 14.74 -12.96
N THR A 374 -33.27 13.74 -12.23
CA THR A 374 -34.00 12.48 -12.01
C THR A 374 -35.20 12.68 -11.08
N ILE A 375 -35.01 13.43 -9.98
CA ILE A 375 -36.04 13.70 -8.99
C ILE A 375 -37.14 14.60 -9.57
N ARG A 376 -36.77 15.66 -10.31
CA ARG A 376 -37.72 16.55 -10.99
C ARG A 376 -38.66 15.78 -11.91
N GLU A 377 -38.12 14.91 -12.76
CA GLU A 377 -38.93 14.07 -13.66
C GLU A 377 -39.82 13.09 -12.90
N THR A 378 -39.31 12.50 -11.81
CA THR A 378 -40.08 11.57 -10.97
C THR A 378 -41.27 12.27 -10.31
N ILE A 379 -41.04 13.44 -9.70
CA ILE A 379 -42.08 14.24 -9.04
C ILE A 379 -43.11 14.72 -10.07
N LYS A 380 -42.66 15.24 -11.22
CA LYS A 380 -43.54 15.72 -12.29
C LYS A 380 -44.47 14.62 -12.81
N LYS A 381 -43.95 13.41 -13.05
CA LYS A 381 -44.75 12.26 -13.47
C LYS A 381 -45.77 11.83 -12.42
N ASN A 382 -45.36 11.80 -11.14
CA ASN A 382 -46.24 11.47 -10.03
C ASN A 382 -47.37 12.51 -9.90
N TRP A 383 -47.01 13.79 -9.85
CA TRP A 383 -47.97 14.89 -9.73
C TRP A 383 -48.92 14.95 -10.91
N PHE A 384 -48.45 14.72 -12.13
CA PHE A 384 -49.30 14.58 -13.31
C PHE A 384 -50.32 13.45 -13.15
N ALA A 385 -49.89 12.26 -12.69
CA ALA A 385 -50.77 11.11 -12.50
C ALA A 385 -51.85 11.37 -11.43
N VAL A 386 -51.50 12.07 -10.34
CA VAL A 386 -52.44 12.40 -9.27
C VAL A 386 -53.42 13.50 -9.70
N LEU A 387 -52.93 14.56 -10.35
CA LEU A 387 -53.76 15.65 -10.86
C LEU A 387 -54.71 15.17 -11.97
N LYS A 388 -54.28 14.21 -12.80
CA LYS A 388 -55.15 13.54 -13.79
C LYS A 388 -56.34 12.83 -13.14
N ASN A 389 -56.22 12.42 -11.89
CA ASN A 389 -57.29 11.80 -11.11
C ASN A 389 -58.07 12.80 -10.22
N PHE A 390 -57.83 14.10 -10.39
CA PHE A 390 -58.43 15.20 -9.62
C PHE A 390 -58.17 15.17 -8.10
N ASP A 391 -57.13 14.47 -7.67
CA ASP A 391 -56.66 14.45 -6.30
C ASP A 391 -55.47 15.41 -6.13
N ASP A 392 -55.17 15.77 -4.88
CA ASP A 392 -54.03 16.63 -4.52
C ASP A 392 -53.17 15.92 -3.46
N LEU A 393 -51.87 16.21 -3.45
CA LEU A 393 -50.94 15.75 -2.41
C LEU A 393 -50.57 16.90 -1.45
N PRO A 394 -50.23 16.61 -0.18
CA PRO A 394 -49.79 17.63 0.77
C PRO A 394 -48.53 18.35 0.29
N GLU A 395 -47.58 17.65 -0.34
CA GLU A 395 -46.37 18.27 -0.93
C GLU A 395 -46.64 19.27 -2.07
N MET A 396 -47.85 19.26 -2.66
CA MET A 396 -48.23 20.26 -3.66
C MET A 396 -48.66 21.58 -3.01
N LYS A 397 -49.09 21.56 -1.75
CA LYS A 397 -49.70 22.71 -1.05
C LYS A 397 -48.74 23.32 -0.03
N GLU A 398 -48.06 22.48 0.75
CA GLU A 398 -47.26 22.90 1.91
C GLU A 398 -45.75 22.71 1.64
N GLN A 399 -44.95 23.71 2.00
CA GLN A 399 -43.49 23.64 1.85
C GLN A 399 -42.84 22.56 2.73
N PRO A 400 -43.20 22.39 4.02
CA PRO A 400 -42.60 21.34 4.86
C PRO A 400 -42.82 19.93 4.32
N ALA A 401 -44.01 19.64 3.78
CA ALA A 401 -44.33 18.36 3.15
C ALA A 401 -43.51 18.14 1.87
N PHE A 402 -43.24 19.21 1.12
CA PHE A 402 -42.38 19.18 -0.06
C PHE A 402 -40.92 18.89 0.29
N GLU A 403 -40.37 19.51 1.34
CA GLU A 403 -39.00 19.21 1.81
C GLU A 403 -38.83 17.76 2.23
N GLN A 404 -39.76 17.24 3.06
CA GLN A 404 -39.74 15.82 3.47
C GLN A 404 -39.85 14.88 2.27
N ARG A 405 -40.56 15.29 1.21
CA ARG A 405 -40.64 14.51 -0.02
C ARG A 405 -39.31 14.51 -0.76
N LEU A 406 -38.68 15.68 -0.92
CA LEU A 406 -37.38 15.81 -1.57
C LEU A 406 -36.31 15.00 -0.85
N GLU A 407 -36.23 15.09 0.48
CA GLU A 407 -35.30 14.31 1.30
C GLU A 407 -35.45 12.80 1.04
N LYS A 408 -36.68 12.29 1.05
CA LYS A 408 -36.97 10.86 0.74
C LYS A 408 -36.57 10.48 -0.67
N GLU A 409 -36.82 11.33 -1.66
CA GLU A 409 -36.43 11.07 -3.05
C GLU A 409 -34.90 11.11 -3.21
N VAL A 410 -34.18 11.98 -2.50
CA VAL A 410 -32.70 12.01 -2.48
C VAL A 410 -32.15 10.74 -1.84
N ALA A 411 -32.67 10.30 -0.70
CA ALA A 411 -32.24 9.07 -0.04
C ALA A 411 -32.37 7.84 -0.97
N VAL A 412 -33.45 7.76 -1.74
CA VAL A 412 -33.70 6.63 -2.64
C VAL A 412 -32.95 6.76 -3.97
N GLN A 413 -32.95 7.94 -4.60
CA GLN A 413 -32.39 8.11 -5.95
C GLN A 413 -30.90 8.45 -5.93
N SER A 414 -30.38 9.01 -4.84
CA SER A 414 -28.97 9.41 -4.69
C SER A 414 -28.47 9.15 -3.26
N PRO A 415 -28.30 7.88 -2.85
CA PRO A 415 -27.92 7.52 -1.48
C PRO A 415 -26.55 8.08 -1.06
N ILE A 416 -25.61 8.22 -2.01
CA ILE A 416 -24.30 8.84 -1.76
C ILE A 416 -24.45 10.34 -1.43
N LEU A 417 -25.30 11.06 -2.18
CA LEU A 417 -25.59 12.46 -1.90
C LEU A 417 -26.23 12.61 -0.52
N TYR A 418 -27.23 11.78 -0.22
CA TYR A 418 -27.89 11.77 1.08
C TYR A 418 -26.89 11.53 2.23
N ALA A 419 -26.00 10.54 2.08
CA ALA A 419 -24.98 10.23 3.07
C ALA A 419 -23.97 11.37 3.27
N LEU A 420 -23.56 12.04 2.19
CA LEU A 420 -22.64 13.19 2.27
C LEU A 420 -23.30 14.39 2.96
N LEU A 421 -24.55 14.72 2.61
CA LEU A 421 -25.29 15.83 3.21
C LEU A 421 -25.54 15.63 4.71
N ASN A 422 -25.65 14.37 5.15
CA ASN A 422 -25.85 14.01 6.56
C ASN A 422 -24.55 13.59 7.28
N SER A 423 -23.39 13.74 6.64
CA SER A 423 -22.11 13.37 7.24
C SER A 423 -21.68 14.38 8.32
N SER A 424 -21.08 13.89 9.41
CA SER A 424 -20.64 14.74 10.53
C SER A 424 -19.53 15.72 10.14
N PHE A 425 -18.71 15.37 9.15
CA PHE A 425 -17.60 16.22 8.72
C PHE A 425 -18.03 17.37 7.81
N LEU A 426 -19.22 17.33 7.19
CA LEU A 426 -19.63 18.36 6.22
C LEU A 426 -19.74 19.76 6.86
N GLN A 427 -20.24 19.82 8.10
CA GLN A 427 -20.30 21.06 8.88
C GLN A 427 -18.89 21.62 9.18
N LEU A 428 -17.94 20.73 9.49
CA LEU A 428 -16.56 21.08 9.79
C LEU A 428 -15.81 21.56 8.53
N ILE A 429 -16.03 20.93 7.37
CA ILE A 429 -15.50 21.42 6.08
C ILE A 429 -15.99 22.83 5.79
N ASN A 430 -17.27 23.11 6.02
CA ASN A 430 -17.83 24.44 5.82
C ASN A 430 -17.21 25.46 6.78
N TYR A 431 -16.91 25.08 8.01
CA TYR A 431 -16.20 25.95 8.96
C TYR A 431 -14.76 26.26 8.52
N GLU A 432 -13.98 25.25 8.10
CA GLU A 432 -12.62 25.43 7.56
C GLU A 432 -12.62 26.32 6.32
N THR A 433 -13.49 26.03 5.35
CA THR A 433 -13.59 26.78 4.07
C THR A 433 -13.99 28.25 4.27
N ASN A 434 -14.73 28.55 5.34
CA ASN A 434 -15.10 29.93 5.68
C ASN A 434 -13.97 30.70 6.41
N THR A 435 -13.01 29.97 7.00
CA THR A 435 -11.86 30.54 7.71
C THR A 435 -10.70 30.84 6.74
N ASP A 436 -10.50 29.98 5.73
CA ASP A 436 -9.50 30.18 4.66
C ASP A 436 -10.05 31.09 3.55
N SER A 437 -9.91 32.40 3.77
CA SER A 437 -10.37 33.45 2.87
C SER A 437 -9.48 33.59 1.62
N GLU A 438 -9.49 32.64 0.68
CA GLU A 438 -8.81 32.85 -0.62
C GLU A 438 -9.32 32.06 -1.85
N ILE A 439 -10.49 31.38 -1.81
CA ILE A 439 -11.01 30.69 -3.01
C ILE A 439 -12.03 31.57 -3.75
N SER A 440 -11.55 32.19 -4.82
CA SER A 440 -12.35 32.92 -5.82
C SER A 440 -13.08 31.94 -6.76
N GLY A 441 -14.29 31.54 -6.37
CA GLY A 441 -15.23 30.78 -7.19
C GLY A 441 -16.54 30.64 -6.43
N GLY A 442 -17.68 30.95 -7.05
CA GLY A 442 -18.98 31.16 -6.38
C GLY A 442 -19.25 30.20 -5.22
N ARG A 443 -19.35 30.74 -4.00
CA ARG A 443 -19.59 29.99 -2.77
C ARG A 443 -20.96 29.33 -2.83
N ILE A 444 -21.04 28.00 -2.86
CA ILE A 444 -22.28 27.31 -2.53
C ILE A 444 -22.39 27.26 -1.01
N THR A 445 -23.30 28.06 -0.46
CA THR A 445 -23.65 28.03 0.97
C THR A 445 -24.57 26.85 1.23
N LEU A 446 -24.00 25.71 1.64
CA LEU A 446 -24.78 24.52 2.03
C LEU A 446 -25.40 24.65 3.44
N PHE A 447 -24.99 25.65 4.22
CA PHE A 447 -25.48 25.87 5.58
C PHE A 447 -25.91 27.30 5.80
N GLU A 448 -27.00 27.46 6.55
CA GLU A 448 -27.48 28.72 7.09
C GLU A 448 -27.69 28.55 8.60
N ASN A 449 -27.12 29.43 9.42
CA ASN A 449 -27.20 29.38 10.90
C ASN A 449 -26.83 28.00 11.52
N GLY A 450 -25.85 27.31 10.94
CA GLY A 450 -25.39 25.99 11.41
C GLY A 450 -26.31 24.82 11.06
N LYS A 451 -27.39 25.05 10.30
CA LYS A 451 -28.27 24.00 9.78
C LYS A 451 -28.09 23.88 8.27
N LEU A 452 -28.24 22.66 7.76
CA LEU A 452 -28.25 22.40 6.32
C LEU A 452 -29.42 23.20 5.70
N ILE A 453 -29.17 23.86 4.57
CA ILE A 453 -30.24 24.54 3.83
C ILE A 453 -31.29 23.52 3.34
N PRO A 454 -32.55 23.94 3.11
CA PRO A 454 -33.60 23.06 2.62
C PRO A 454 -33.23 22.31 1.33
N TYR A 455 -33.76 21.11 1.14
CA TYR A 455 -33.48 20.29 -0.06
C TYR A 455 -33.98 20.96 -1.34
N SER A 456 -35.03 21.79 -1.27
CA SER A 456 -35.46 22.64 -2.37
C SER A 456 -34.34 23.55 -2.87
N ASP A 457 -33.53 24.09 -1.95
CA ASP A 457 -32.53 25.10 -2.26
C ASP A 457 -31.24 24.42 -2.71
N ILE A 458 -30.86 23.30 -2.08
CA ILE A 458 -29.72 22.46 -2.51
C ILE A 458 -29.90 21.97 -3.94
N LEU A 459 -31.11 21.50 -4.29
CA LEU A 459 -31.41 20.96 -5.61
C LEU A 459 -31.94 22.02 -6.59
N LEU A 460 -32.05 23.29 -6.16
CA LEU A 460 -32.61 24.39 -6.96
C LEU A 460 -33.97 24.02 -7.59
N MET A 461 -34.90 23.54 -6.76
CA MET A 461 -36.23 23.10 -7.16
C MET A 461 -37.32 23.91 -6.47
N ASN A 462 -38.10 24.64 -7.27
CA ASN A 462 -39.25 25.38 -6.78
C ASN A 462 -40.54 24.54 -6.89
N ARG A 463 -41.25 24.39 -5.76
CA ARG A 463 -42.55 23.70 -5.66
C ARG A 463 -43.59 24.24 -6.65
N GLN A 464 -43.69 25.57 -6.79
CA GLN A 464 -44.67 26.21 -7.67
C GLN A 464 -44.37 25.98 -9.16
N GLU A 465 -43.09 26.01 -9.53
CA GLU A 465 -42.61 25.72 -10.88
C GLU A 465 -42.95 24.27 -11.26
N LEU A 466 -42.61 23.30 -10.40
CA LEU A 466 -42.93 21.89 -10.62
C LEU A 466 -44.43 21.62 -10.74
N LEU A 467 -45.25 22.33 -9.95
CA LEU A 467 -46.70 22.18 -9.99
C LEU A 467 -47.26 22.73 -11.30
N THR A 468 -46.74 23.87 -11.76
CA THR A 468 -47.12 24.49 -13.03
C THR A 468 -46.73 23.59 -14.19
N ASP A 469 -45.50 23.09 -14.20
CA ASP A 469 -44.99 22.14 -15.19
C ASP A 469 -45.83 20.86 -15.27
N SER A 470 -46.30 20.36 -14.13
CA SER A 470 -47.16 19.18 -14.07
C SER A 470 -48.56 19.47 -14.60
N LYS A 471 -49.10 20.68 -14.33
CA LYS A 471 -50.41 21.13 -14.83
C LYS A 471 -50.41 21.40 -16.32
N ILE A 472 -49.30 21.91 -16.88
CA ILE A 472 -49.16 22.16 -18.33
C ILE A 472 -49.29 20.86 -19.14
N LEU A 473 -48.89 19.73 -18.58
CA LEU A 473 -49.06 18.42 -19.22
C LEU A 473 -50.52 17.94 -19.27
N LEU A 474 -51.41 18.52 -18.47
CA LEU A 474 -52.83 18.14 -18.47
C LEU A 474 -53.54 18.70 -19.71
N PRO A 475 -54.55 18.01 -20.25
CA PRO A 475 -55.36 18.54 -21.35
C PRO A 475 -55.96 19.90 -20.99
N PHE A 476 -56.03 20.82 -21.97
CA PHE A 476 -56.45 22.21 -21.76
C PHE A 476 -57.85 22.40 -21.12
N TRP A 477 -58.71 21.37 -21.15
CA TRP A 477 -60.02 21.39 -20.49
C TRP A 477 -59.94 21.25 -18.95
N TYR A 478 -58.79 20.83 -18.40
CA TYR A 478 -58.56 20.73 -16.94
C TYR A 478 -58.33 22.09 -16.26
N THR A 479 -57.96 23.13 -17.01
CA THR A 479 -57.65 24.46 -16.48
C THR A 479 -58.84 25.43 -16.47
N ILE A 480 -59.99 25.02 -17.03
CA ILE A 480 -61.23 25.82 -17.04
C ILE A 480 -62.08 25.47 -15.80
N PRO A 481 -62.33 26.39 -14.85
CA PRO A 481 -62.94 26.09 -13.54
C PRO A 481 -64.32 25.41 -13.61
N VAL A 482 -65.12 25.77 -14.62
CA VAL A 482 -66.49 25.28 -14.78
C VAL A 482 -66.52 23.85 -15.35
N ILE A 483 -65.57 23.51 -16.22
CA ILE A 483 -65.50 22.21 -16.91
C ILE A 483 -64.83 21.16 -16.00
N SER A 484 -63.81 21.55 -15.23
CA SER A 484 -63.13 20.64 -14.30
C SER A 484 -64.05 20.18 -13.16
N TRP A 485 -64.97 21.04 -12.68
CA TRP A 485 -65.95 20.69 -11.67
C TRP A 485 -66.97 19.64 -12.15
N ILE A 486 -67.46 19.79 -13.39
CA ILE A 486 -68.44 18.88 -14.01
C ILE A 486 -67.80 17.50 -14.29
N ILE A 487 -66.59 17.46 -14.84
CA ILE A 487 -65.90 16.18 -15.14
C ILE A 487 -65.46 15.46 -13.85
N LYS A 488 -65.03 16.20 -12.81
CA LYS A 488 -64.68 15.64 -11.49
C LYS A 488 -65.85 14.93 -10.81
N LEU A 489 -67.09 15.28 -11.15
CA LEU A 489 -68.31 14.66 -10.62
C LEU A 489 -68.71 13.39 -11.41
N ILE A 490 -68.31 13.28 -12.69
CA ILE A 490 -68.71 12.20 -13.62
C ILE A 490 -67.64 11.11 -13.77
N MET A 491 -66.35 11.47 -13.77
CA MET A 491 -65.23 10.56 -14.11
C MET A 491 -64.40 10.08 -12.92
N ARG A 492 -64.80 10.34 -11.66
CA ARG A 492 -64.01 9.92 -10.49
C ARG A 492 -64.14 8.40 -10.28
N PRO A 493 -63.08 7.59 -10.47
CA PRO A 493 -63.18 6.16 -10.19
C PRO A 493 -63.38 5.93 -8.69
N PRO A 494 -64.14 4.88 -8.28
CA PRO A 494 -64.37 4.60 -6.87
C PRO A 494 -63.05 4.27 -6.17
N LYS A 495 -62.77 4.96 -5.05
CA LYS A 495 -61.56 4.75 -4.24
C LYS A 495 -61.49 3.29 -3.76
N PRO A 496 -60.39 2.55 -3.98
CA PRO A 496 -60.22 1.23 -3.39
C PRO A 496 -60.07 1.34 -1.86
N LYS A 497 -60.83 0.50 -1.12
CA LYS A 497 -60.98 0.53 0.35
C LYS A 497 -59.79 -0.06 1.15
N VAL A 498 -58.57 -0.05 0.62
CA VAL A 498 -57.39 -0.54 1.37
C VAL A 498 -56.37 0.58 1.47
N PRO A 499 -55.92 0.97 2.67
CA PRO A 499 -54.78 1.87 2.81
C PRO A 499 -53.54 1.09 2.35
N LYS A 500 -53.21 1.17 1.06
CA LYS A 500 -51.88 0.78 0.59
C LYS A 500 -50.92 1.74 1.30
N LYS A 501 -49.98 1.19 2.10
CA LYS A 501 -48.80 1.93 2.57
C LYS A 501 -48.30 2.78 1.40
N GLU A 502 -48.13 4.09 1.61
CA GLU A 502 -47.60 5.02 0.61
C GLU A 502 -46.21 4.53 0.17
N LYS A 503 -46.18 3.67 -0.85
CA LYS A 503 -44.96 3.34 -1.56
C LYS A 503 -44.51 4.60 -2.27
N THR A 504 -43.27 5.02 -2.05
CA THR A 504 -42.66 6.16 -2.73
C THR A 504 -42.69 5.92 -4.25
N SER A 505 -42.86 6.97 -5.07
CA SER A 505 -42.91 6.79 -6.53
C SER A 505 -41.63 6.20 -7.11
N ALA A 506 -40.50 6.37 -6.43
CA ALA A 506 -39.24 5.70 -6.76
C ALA A 506 -39.28 4.17 -6.57
N GLN A 507 -40.05 3.63 -5.61
CA GLN A 507 -40.26 2.17 -5.49
C GLN A 507 -41.09 1.64 -6.66
N ILE A 508 -42.12 2.38 -7.06
CA ILE A 508 -42.98 2.05 -8.21
C ILE A 508 -42.17 2.08 -9.52
N TYR A 509 -41.27 3.06 -9.66
CA TYR A 509 -40.38 3.17 -10.82
C TYR A 509 -39.36 2.02 -10.89
N ARG A 510 -38.70 1.66 -9.78
CA ARG A 510 -37.76 0.51 -9.72
C ARG A 510 -38.43 -0.83 -10.06
N GLU A 511 -39.65 -1.07 -9.56
CA GLU A 511 -40.43 -2.27 -9.92
C GLU A 511 -40.71 -2.30 -11.45
N SER A 512 -41.01 -1.15 -12.06
CA SER A 512 -41.27 -1.05 -13.51
C SER A 512 -40.03 -1.18 -14.42
N GLU A 513 -38.85 -0.74 -13.96
CA GLU A 513 -37.57 -0.95 -14.68
C GLU A 513 -37.07 -2.38 -14.55
N ALA A 514 -37.29 -3.03 -13.40
CA ALA A 514 -36.99 -4.45 -13.21
C ALA A 514 -37.85 -5.34 -14.12
N GLU A 515 -39.09 -4.95 -14.42
CA GLU A 515 -39.95 -5.65 -15.39
C GLU A 515 -39.55 -5.41 -16.85
N LYS A 516 -39.07 -4.22 -17.21
CA LYS A 516 -38.54 -3.93 -18.56
C LYS A 516 -37.24 -4.69 -18.85
N SER A 517 -36.31 -4.67 -17.91
CA SER A 517 -35.04 -5.40 -18.03
C SER A 517 -35.19 -6.93 -18.09
N ARG A 518 -36.26 -7.48 -17.50
CA ARG A 518 -36.62 -8.90 -17.66
C ARG A 518 -37.10 -9.23 -19.08
N LYS A 519 -37.89 -8.35 -19.71
CA LYS A 519 -38.35 -8.52 -21.09
C LYS A 519 -37.22 -8.38 -22.12
N ASP A 520 -36.31 -7.43 -21.91
CA ASP A 520 -35.16 -7.22 -22.79
C ASP A 520 -34.16 -8.40 -22.73
N ASN A 521 -34.05 -9.07 -21.58
CA ASN A 521 -33.22 -10.28 -21.42
C ASN A 521 -33.84 -11.53 -22.08
N GLU A 522 -35.17 -11.61 -22.23
CA GLU A 522 -35.85 -12.71 -22.91
C GLU A 522 -35.72 -12.61 -24.44
N GLU A 523 -35.69 -11.40 -25.01
CA GLU A 523 -35.45 -11.18 -26.45
C GLU A 523 -34.00 -11.44 -26.87
N ALA A 524 -33.03 -11.22 -25.98
CA ALA A 524 -31.61 -11.45 -26.25
C ALA A 524 -31.23 -12.95 -26.33
N ALA A 525 -32.08 -13.86 -25.83
CA ALA A 525 -31.80 -15.30 -25.77
C ALA A 525 -32.06 -16.06 -27.09
N LEU A 526 -32.59 -15.39 -28.14
CA LEU A 526 -33.13 -16.04 -29.34
C LEU A 526 -32.31 -15.88 -30.64
N ALA A 527 -31.11 -15.26 -30.62
CA ALA A 527 -30.31 -15.04 -31.83
C ALA A 527 -29.05 -15.93 -31.90
N GLN A 528 -29.08 -16.99 -32.72
CA GLN A 528 -27.90 -17.84 -33.01
C GLN A 528 -27.28 -17.49 -34.38
N ASN A 529 -26.10 -16.88 -34.39
CA ASN A 529 -25.25 -16.69 -35.58
C ASN A 529 -23.75 -16.60 -35.19
N PRO A 530 -22.77 -17.05 -35.99
CA PRO A 530 -21.35 -17.05 -35.59
C PRO A 530 -20.72 -15.65 -35.46
N THR A 531 -21.27 -14.64 -36.13
CA THR A 531 -20.94 -13.21 -35.94
C THR A 531 -21.47 -12.66 -34.61
N VAL A 532 -22.46 -13.32 -34.02
CA VAL A 532 -23.00 -13.02 -32.68
C VAL A 532 -21.99 -13.43 -31.61
N SER A 533 -21.20 -14.49 -31.78
CA SER A 533 -20.17 -14.89 -30.81
C SER A 533 -19.09 -13.81 -30.57
N LYS A 534 -18.60 -13.14 -31.63
CA LYS A 534 -17.64 -12.01 -31.49
C LYS A 534 -18.30 -10.77 -30.86
N LYS A 535 -19.55 -10.48 -31.22
CA LYS A 535 -20.30 -9.35 -30.64
C LYS A 535 -20.66 -9.58 -29.18
N VAL A 536 -21.07 -10.81 -28.83
CA VAL A 536 -21.37 -11.26 -27.46
C VAL A 536 -20.13 -11.18 -26.59
N ALA A 537 -18.97 -11.67 -27.07
CA ALA A 537 -17.71 -11.53 -26.35
C ALA A 537 -17.30 -10.06 -26.14
N LEU A 538 -17.54 -9.17 -27.13
CA LEU A 538 -17.33 -7.72 -26.96
C LEU A 538 -18.33 -7.11 -25.96
N HIS A 539 -19.57 -7.61 -25.94
CA HIS A 539 -20.62 -7.19 -25.02
C HIS A 539 -20.31 -7.59 -23.58
N GLU A 540 -19.76 -8.80 -23.37
CA GLU A 540 -19.30 -9.30 -22.09
C GLU A 540 -18.07 -8.52 -21.60
N ALA A 541 -17.09 -8.26 -22.48
CA ALA A 541 -15.95 -7.40 -22.17
C ALA A 541 -16.40 -5.97 -21.81
N ALA A 542 -17.42 -5.43 -22.49
CA ALA A 542 -17.99 -4.13 -22.16
C ALA A 542 -18.74 -4.11 -20.82
N ARG A 543 -19.42 -5.21 -20.44
CA ARG A 543 -20.00 -5.34 -19.09
C ARG A 543 -18.93 -5.43 -18.01
N ALA A 544 -17.84 -6.15 -18.26
CA ALA A 544 -16.72 -6.23 -17.32
C ALA A 544 -16.04 -4.85 -17.15
N ALA A 545 -15.86 -4.10 -18.23
CA ALA A 545 -15.32 -2.73 -18.18
C ALA A 545 -16.30 -1.74 -17.54
N GLU A 546 -17.61 -1.92 -17.71
CA GLU A 546 -18.63 -1.12 -17.01
C GLU A 546 -18.56 -1.34 -15.50
N GLN A 547 -18.38 -2.58 -15.04
CA GLN A 547 -18.27 -2.90 -13.60
C GLN A 547 -17.02 -2.32 -12.95
N SER A 548 -15.94 -2.06 -13.71
CA SER A 548 -14.72 -1.45 -13.18
C SER A 548 -14.77 0.09 -13.20
N LEU A 549 -15.42 0.69 -14.20
CA LEU A 549 -15.44 2.15 -14.40
C LEU A 549 -16.68 2.84 -13.81
N VAL A 550 -17.79 2.12 -13.66
CA VAL A 550 -19.03 2.65 -13.07
C VAL A 550 -19.13 2.17 -11.61
N PRO A 551 -19.31 3.09 -10.63
CA PRO A 551 -19.54 2.71 -9.24
C PRO A 551 -20.74 1.78 -9.10
N SER A 552 -20.66 0.79 -8.20
CA SER A 552 -21.73 -0.19 -7.96
C SER A 552 -23.08 0.42 -7.56
N SER A 553 -23.08 1.67 -7.10
CA SER A 553 -24.24 2.45 -6.70
C SER A 553 -24.84 3.34 -7.81
N SER A 554 -24.28 3.32 -9.02
CA SER A 554 -24.69 4.17 -10.15
C SER A 554 -24.96 3.35 -11.41
N THR A 555 -25.52 3.99 -12.44
CA THR A 555 -25.78 3.36 -13.75
C THR A 555 -24.99 4.06 -14.85
N LEU A 556 -24.63 3.35 -15.92
CA LEU A 556 -23.89 3.91 -17.05
C LEU A 556 -24.54 5.16 -17.64
N ASN A 557 -25.87 5.16 -17.80
CA ASN A 557 -26.60 6.31 -18.33
C ASN A 557 -26.56 7.49 -17.36
N ARG A 558 -26.63 7.24 -16.05
CA ARG A 558 -26.55 8.27 -15.02
C ARG A 558 -25.17 8.93 -15.01
N GLU A 559 -24.10 8.14 -15.02
CA GLU A 559 -22.73 8.68 -15.08
C GLU A 559 -22.47 9.43 -16.38
N LEU A 560 -22.97 8.93 -17.52
CA LEU A 560 -22.85 9.63 -18.80
C LEU A 560 -23.49 11.01 -18.77
N SER A 561 -24.74 11.10 -18.31
CA SER A 561 -25.40 12.39 -18.13
C SER A 561 -24.62 13.28 -17.15
N SER A 562 -24.08 12.73 -16.07
CA SER A 562 -23.29 13.49 -15.10
C SER A 562 -22.04 14.13 -15.70
N TYR A 563 -21.26 13.36 -16.45
CA TYR A 563 -20.06 13.89 -17.09
C TYR A 563 -20.40 14.85 -18.24
N GLU A 564 -21.49 14.60 -18.99
CA GLU A 564 -22.01 15.51 -20.03
C GLU A 564 -22.19 16.92 -19.48
N HIS A 565 -22.88 17.07 -18.34
CA HIS A 565 -23.12 18.36 -17.72
C HIS A 565 -21.85 19.02 -17.15
N GLN A 566 -20.80 18.25 -16.84
CA GLN A 566 -19.54 18.79 -16.34
C GLN A 566 -18.70 19.40 -17.46
N TRP A 567 -18.53 18.69 -18.57
CA TRP A 567 -17.71 19.18 -19.68
C TRP A 567 -18.49 20.15 -20.58
N ASN A 568 -19.81 19.98 -20.71
CA ASN A 568 -20.66 20.88 -21.50
C ASN A 568 -21.31 21.97 -20.64
N LYS A 569 -20.59 23.08 -20.44
CA LYS A 569 -21.06 24.22 -19.62
C LYS A 569 -21.99 25.19 -20.37
N LEU A 570 -22.46 24.84 -21.58
CA LEU A 570 -23.30 25.73 -22.39
C LEU A 570 -24.72 25.83 -21.81
N ILE A 571 -25.18 27.06 -21.55
CA ILE A 571 -26.48 27.33 -20.92
C ILE A 571 -27.65 27.21 -21.91
N GLY A 572 -27.41 27.43 -23.21
CA GLY A 572 -28.44 27.36 -24.24
C GLY A 572 -28.80 25.92 -24.59
N LYS A 573 -30.08 25.53 -24.45
CA LYS A 573 -30.55 24.15 -24.73
C LYS A 573 -30.20 23.66 -26.14
N VAL A 574 -30.31 24.52 -27.15
CA VAL A 574 -30.00 24.16 -28.56
C VAL A 574 -28.49 23.99 -28.76
N THR A 575 -27.68 24.91 -28.24
CA THR A 575 -26.22 24.87 -28.41
C THR A 575 -25.58 23.76 -27.57
N HIS A 576 -26.09 23.50 -26.36
CA HIS A 576 -25.72 22.37 -25.52
C HIS A 576 -25.94 21.05 -26.25
N ASN A 577 -27.14 20.85 -26.83
CA ASN A 577 -27.47 19.62 -27.55
C ASN A 577 -26.64 19.47 -28.83
N ASN A 578 -26.39 20.55 -29.57
CA ASN A 578 -25.57 20.51 -30.78
C ASN A 578 -24.13 20.10 -30.46
N LEU A 579 -23.50 20.72 -29.45
CA LEU A 579 -22.14 20.37 -29.05
C LEU A 579 -22.04 18.91 -28.56
N THR A 580 -23.03 18.46 -27.79
CA THR A 580 -23.11 17.07 -27.32
C THR A 580 -23.22 16.10 -28.49
N GLU A 581 -24.06 16.43 -29.49
CA GLU A 581 -24.22 15.60 -30.69
C GLU A 581 -22.98 15.62 -31.58
N ASP A 582 -22.28 16.74 -31.69
CA ASP A 582 -21.01 16.85 -32.43
C ASP A 582 -19.93 15.95 -31.81
N VAL A 583 -19.79 16.01 -30.48
CA VAL A 583 -18.89 15.15 -29.69
C VAL A 583 -19.28 13.68 -29.84
N ASN A 584 -20.56 13.35 -29.69
CA ASN A 584 -21.08 11.99 -29.85
C ASN A 584 -20.89 11.45 -31.28
N SER A 585 -21.01 12.30 -32.28
CA SER A 585 -20.77 11.96 -33.69
C SER A 585 -19.30 11.68 -33.95
N LEU A 586 -18.39 12.48 -33.39
CA LEU A 586 -16.96 12.24 -33.50
C LEU A 586 -16.55 10.91 -32.84
N ILE A 587 -17.08 10.62 -31.64
CA ILE A 587 -16.81 9.35 -30.95
C ILE A 587 -17.36 8.17 -31.78
N ARG A 588 -18.58 8.28 -32.33
CA ARG A 588 -19.19 7.24 -33.18
C ARG A 588 -18.36 6.99 -34.44
N ASP A 589 -17.89 8.04 -35.11
CA ASP A 589 -17.12 7.90 -36.36
C ASP A 589 -15.73 7.32 -36.12
N TYR A 590 -15.08 7.71 -35.02
CA TYR A 590 -13.82 7.11 -34.60
C TYR A 590 -13.98 5.63 -34.24
N LEU A 591 -14.96 5.30 -33.39
CA LEU A 591 -15.22 3.92 -33.01
C LEU A 591 -15.67 3.07 -34.19
N ARG A 592 -16.41 3.61 -35.17
CA ARG A 592 -16.80 2.84 -36.37
C ARG A 592 -15.58 2.33 -37.14
N LYS A 593 -14.47 3.08 -37.13
CA LYS A 593 -13.19 2.65 -37.73
C LYS A 593 -12.46 1.64 -36.84
N VAL A 594 -12.40 1.89 -35.53
CA VAL A 594 -11.70 1.04 -34.56
C VAL A 594 -12.39 -0.31 -34.35
N LEU A 595 -13.73 -0.36 -34.27
CA LEU A 595 -14.52 -1.58 -34.07
C LEU A 595 -14.40 -2.58 -35.23
N ARG A 596 -14.03 -2.13 -36.44
CA ARG A 596 -13.77 -3.02 -37.58
C ARG A 596 -12.54 -3.90 -37.36
N THR A 597 -11.57 -3.43 -36.58
CA THR A 597 -10.30 -4.13 -36.34
C THR A 597 -10.17 -4.67 -34.91
N LEU A 598 -11.07 -4.28 -33.99
CA LEU A 598 -11.00 -4.65 -32.58
C LEU A 598 -11.37 -6.14 -32.33
N LYS A 599 -10.61 -6.81 -31.45
CA LYS A 599 -10.89 -8.15 -30.92
C LYS A 599 -11.44 -8.03 -29.49
N ALA A 600 -12.35 -8.91 -29.08
CA ALA A 600 -12.97 -8.86 -27.75
C ALA A 600 -11.94 -8.90 -26.61
N GLU A 601 -10.90 -9.73 -26.74
CA GLU A 601 -9.77 -9.85 -25.80
C GLU A 601 -8.99 -8.54 -25.58
N SER A 602 -9.04 -7.62 -26.55
CA SER A 602 -8.36 -6.32 -26.48
C SER A 602 -9.22 -5.21 -25.87
N PHE A 603 -10.49 -5.48 -25.53
CA PHE A 603 -11.41 -4.50 -24.97
C PHE A 603 -11.30 -4.42 -23.43
N THR A 604 -10.15 -3.97 -22.94
CA THR A 604 -9.86 -3.77 -21.52
C THR A 604 -10.11 -2.32 -21.09
N PRO A 605 -10.30 -2.02 -19.79
CA PRO A 605 -10.43 -0.65 -19.28
C PRO A 605 -9.26 0.25 -19.70
N GLU A 606 -8.04 -0.28 -19.71
CA GLU A 606 -6.82 0.42 -20.15
C GLU A 606 -6.88 0.76 -21.64
N ARG A 607 -7.36 -0.16 -22.47
CA ARG A 607 -7.52 0.10 -23.91
C ARG A 607 -8.57 1.16 -24.16
N ILE A 608 -9.70 1.11 -23.45
CA ILE A 608 -10.76 2.12 -23.52
C ILE A 608 -10.24 3.49 -23.11
N ALA A 609 -9.47 3.57 -22.01
CA ALA A 609 -8.81 4.79 -21.59
C ALA A 609 -7.85 5.34 -22.65
N SER A 610 -7.02 4.48 -23.28
CA SER A 610 -6.10 4.90 -24.35
C SER A 610 -6.83 5.41 -25.60
N LEU A 611 -7.95 4.80 -25.97
CA LEU A 611 -8.78 5.21 -27.10
C LEU A 611 -9.47 6.54 -26.82
N ALA A 612 -10.00 6.71 -25.60
CA ALA A 612 -10.59 7.96 -25.17
C ALA A 612 -9.55 9.09 -25.12
N ASP A 613 -8.36 8.84 -24.57
CA ASP A 613 -7.29 9.84 -24.49
C ASP A 613 -6.81 10.29 -25.88
N THR A 614 -6.64 9.35 -26.81
CA THR A 614 -6.32 9.67 -28.22
C THR A 614 -7.39 10.58 -28.85
N LEU A 615 -8.66 10.33 -28.54
CA LEU A 615 -9.78 11.08 -29.11
C LEU A 615 -9.90 12.48 -28.50
N VAL A 616 -9.77 12.61 -27.18
CA VAL A 616 -9.85 13.90 -26.48
C VAL A 616 -8.67 14.81 -26.85
N ASN A 617 -7.51 14.24 -27.17
CA ASN A 617 -6.33 14.99 -27.63
C ASN A 617 -6.38 15.42 -29.12
N THR A 618 -7.50 15.21 -29.81
CA THR A 618 -7.71 15.71 -31.18
C THR A 618 -7.97 17.23 -31.17
N PRO A 619 -7.51 18.02 -32.16
CA PRO A 619 -7.60 19.49 -32.15
C PRO A 619 -9.00 20.10 -31.95
N GLY A 620 -10.06 19.34 -32.25
CA GLY A 620 -11.45 19.77 -32.00
C GLY A 620 -11.91 19.59 -30.55
N MET A 621 -11.51 18.50 -29.90
CA MET A 621 -11.89 18.16 -28.52
C MET A 621 -11.04 18.91 -27.48
N GLN A 622 -9.77 19.24 -27.80
CA GLN A 622 -8.89 20.02 -26.93
C GLN A 622 -9.39 21.43 -26.61
N LYS A 623 -10.31 21.96 -27.42
CA LYS A 623 -10.91 23.29 -27.20
C LYS A 623 -12.03 23.27 -26.16
N ILE A 624 -12.48 22.09 -25.75
CA ILE A 624 -13.53 21.88 -24.76
C ILE A 624 -12.89 21.87 -23.37
N GLY A 625 -13.46 22.61 -22.42
CA GLY A 625 -12.97 22.67 -21.04
C GLY A 625 -13.29 21.39 -20.24
N GLU A 626 -12.70 21.25 -19.05
CA GLU A 626 -12.86 20.08 -18.16
C GLU A 626 -12.43 18.75 -18.81
N HIS A 627 -11.14 18.67 -19.18
CA HIS A 627 -10.54 17.53 -19.90
C HIS A 627 -10.79 16.18 -19.19
N ASP A 628 -10.64 16.12 -17.86
CA ASP A 628 -10.89 14.89 -17.09
C ASP A 628 -12.34 14.39 -17.19
N ALA A 629 -13.31 15.31 -17.17
CA ALA A 629 -14.73 14.98 -17.30
C ALA A 629 -15.08 14.54 -18.72
N LEU A 630 -14.50 15.20 -19.73
CA LEU A 630 -14.66 14.83 -21.14
C LEU A 630 -14.02 13.47 -21.45
N LEU A 631 -12.86 13.18 -20.86
CA LEU A 631 -12.18 11.90 -20.98
C LEU A 631 -13.04 10.77 -20.40
N MET A 632 -13.58 10.95 -19.20
CA MET A 632 -14.43 9.94 -18.58
C MET A 632 -15.77 9.79 -19.30
N TYR A 633 -16.39 10.89 -19.76
CA TYR A 633 -17.55 10.85 -20.64
C TYR A 633 -17.29 10.01 -21.89
N THR A 634 -16.14 10.24 -22.54
CA THR A 634 -15.73 9.52 -23.75
C THR A 634 -15.54 8.03 -23.46
N GLN A 635 -14.89 7.65 -22.36
CA GLN A 635 -14.74 6.25 -21.95
C GLN A 635 -16.09 5.55 -21.75
N LEU A 636 -17.01 6.18 -21.01
CA LEU A 636 -18.34 5.64 -20.77
C LEU A 636 -19.19 5.60 -22.04
N TYR A 637 -19.03 6.57 -22.94
CA TYR A 637 -19.79 6.62 -24.19
C TYR A 637 -19.31 5.55 -25.16
N ILE A 638 -17.99 5.23 -25.16
CA ILE A 638 -17.44 4.06 -25.85
C ILE A 638 -18.11 2.78 -25.36
N ILE A 639 -18.23 2.59 -24.05
CA ILE A 639 -18.92 1.42 -23.46
C ILE A 639 -20.39 1.38 -23.88
N LYS A 640 -21.10 2.51 -23.84
CA LYS A 640 -22.50 2.60 -24.27
C LYS A 640 -22.67 2.26 -25.75
N LEU A 641 -21.78 2.72 -26.61
CA LEU A 641 -21.83 2.42 -28.05
C LEU A 641 -21.59 0.95 -28.33
N VAL A 642 -20.65 0.31 -27.63
CA VAL A 642 -20.39 -1.13 -27.76
C VAL A 642 -21.57 -1.95 -27.26
N LYS A 643 -22.20 -1.54 -26.14
CA LYS A 643 -23.43 -2.17 -25.62
C LYS A 643 -24.67 -1.90 -26.49
N GLY A 644 -24.63 -0.89 -27.34
CA GLY A 644 -25.72 -0.50 -28.24
C GLY A 644 -25.59 -1.07 -29.64
N ILE A 645 -24.58 -1.92 -29.91
CA ILE A 645 -24.45 -2.62 -31.19
C ILE A 645 -25.60 -3.64 -31.27
N PRO A 646 -26.51 -3.54 -32.28
CA PRO A 646 -27.59 -4.51 -32.42
C PRO A 646 -26.98 -5.91 -32.57
N MET A 647 -27.44 -6.83 -31.70
CA MET A 647 -27.01 -8.24 -31.64
C MET A 647 -27.17 -8.90 -33.00
#